data_AF-A0A2B7Z507-F1
#
_entry.id   AF-A0A2B7Z507-F1
#
_cell.length_a   1.000
_cell.length_b   1.000
_cell.length_c   1.000
_cell.angle_alpha   90.00
_cell.angle_beta   90.00
_cell.angle_gamma   90.00
#
_symmetry.space_group_name_H-M   'P 1'
#
loop_
_entity.id
_entity.type
_entity.pdbx_description
1 polymer ?
#
loop_
_entity_poly.entity_id
_entity_poly.type
_entity_poly.pdbx_seq_one_letter_code
_entity_poly.pdbx_strand_id
1 'polypeptide(L)'
;MFSSQSLRSAWRGCKRLKVSNPSRTLATTGSSVPPVPPTENANTNAPAEAVKEKAENVEVKTEPKPAPTPITSNDVPKEWADRLDSVNTKFRLPRSVQAVYLKPLRRTATHGLPVCDLQLRSYSARHVEFFSDFALRAAYYLGLPASGPVPLPRVHQRWTTIKSNFVHKKSQENFERITMRRLIQIKDGHPDVVQAWLAFLRKHAFHGVGMKANVWEHTSLGVGNAMDEAAKEVEKMIEPELSLFGTSKKAAGAQKSLVDILDKERFTHTSAPINKTMLPSARQTSRLARRTLSPNDAHHLSRPLQRPLARAASSTTTTTSSSSSSSTPSSPRIVFSGIQPTGIPHLGNYLGALRQWVQLQNTYTKSPPSSTTTTSNPPSSSSRSPDDAKLIFSIVDLHALTVPQDPVLLRQWRMEMLAVLLAVGLDPRRCVLFFQSAVPAHAELMWILSTVSSMGYLSRMTQWKSKLQLPENSSLDDSSARARLRLGLFSYPVLQAADVLVHRATEVPVGEDQKQHLEFVREVANSFNHIYGPVLTMPEAMISPAKRVMSLKQPTLKMSKSHADPRSRILLSDPPEEIRAKIKQALTDSESGGITYDPVRRPGVANLIEILSHFEESSSSSGSAGRRTFEEVARENEGVGMRVFKERVAESVVGALEGVRERYVELMGEGKRAYLRDVADEGARKAEENARITLDRVKEAVGM
;
A
#
# COMPACT_ATOMS: atom_id res chain seq x y z
N MET A 1 -72.76 -13.73 -26.58
CA MET A 1 -73.80 -14.15 -25.61
C MET A 1 -73.35 -13.68 -24.22
N PHE A 2 -74.30 -13.26 -23.37
CA PHE A 2 -74.26 -12.99 -21.91
C PHE A 2 -72.88 -12.78 -21.21
N SER A 3 -72.64 -11.62 -20.57
CA SER A 3 -73.18 -11.21 -19.25
C SER A 3 -72.81 -12.20 -18.14
N SER A 4 -71.91 -11.92 -17.18
CA SER A 4 -71.73 -10.80 -16.21
C SER A 4 -72.40 -11.05 -14.85
N GLN A 5 -71.67 -10.68 -13.78
CA GLN A 5 -72.03 -10.84 -12.35
C GLN A 5 -72.13 -12.32 -11.88
N SER A 6 -72.00 -12.68 -10.60
CA SER A 6 -71.77 -11.92 -9.36
C SER A 6 -71.00 -12.81 -8.36
N LEU A 7 -70.20 -12.23 -7.45
CA LEU A 7 -70.29 -12.43 -5.98
C LEU A 7 -69.15 -11.73 -5.22
N ARG A 8 -69.41 -11.41 -3.95
CA ARG A 8 -68.56 -10.56 -3.10
C ARG A 8 -67.66 -11.38 -2.17
N SER A 9 -66.55 -10.78 -1.75
CA SER A 9 -65.88 -10.90 -0.43
C SER A 9 -66.15 -12.14 0.45
N ALA A 10 -65.09 -12.87 0.84
CA ALA A 10 -64.57 -12.82 2.21
C ALA A 10 -63.36 -13.76 2.48
N TRP A 11 -62.50 -13.33 3.40
CA TRP A 11 -61.77 -14.15 4.39
C TRP A 11 -60.88 -15.32 3.92
N ARG A 12 -59.57 -15.04 3.81
CA ARG A 12 -58.47 -15.60 4.65
C ARG A 12 -57.16 -14.88 4.26
N GLY A 13 -56.28 -14.45 5.17
CA GLY A 13 -56.36 -14.48 6.63
C GLY A 13 -55.01 -14.19 7.29
N CYS A 14 -54.58 -12.93 7.31
CA CYS A 14 -53.30 -12.53 7.92
C CYS A 14 -53.24 -12.88 9.42
N LYS A 15 -52.13 -13.45 9.90
CA LYS A 15 -51.77 -13.43 11.32
C LYS A 15 -50.26 -13.44 11.55
N ARG A 16 -49.81 -12.50 12.40
CA ARG A 16 -48.50 -12.52 13.06
C ARG A 16 -48.36 -13.79 13.90
N LEU A 17 -47.13 -14.25 14.11
CA LEU A 17 -46.75 -14.97 15.33
C LEU A 17 -45.73 -14.14 16.13
N LYS A 18 -45.77 -14.29 17.45
CA LYS A 18 -44.99 -13.48 18.41
C LYS A 18 -43.61 -14.09 18.68
N VAL A 19 -42.68 -13.24 19.10
CA VAL A 19 -41.46 -13.67 19.80
C VAL A 19 -41.81 -14.02 21.25
N SER A 20 -41.26 -15.11 21.76
CA SER A 20 -41.21 -15.44 23.19
C SER A 20 -39.99 -16.32 23.48
N ASN A 21 -39.17 -15.93 24.48
CA ASN A 21 -38.15 -16.82 25.03
C ASN A 21 -38.81 -18.02 25.74
N PRO A 22 -38.13 -19.16 25.83
CA PRO A 22 -37.48 -19.43 27.13
C PRO A 22 -36.05 -20.00 27.04
N SER A 23 -35.38 -20.01 28.18
CA SER A 23 -34.20 -20.84 28.50
C SER A 23 -34.55 -22.34 28.42
N ARG A 24 -33.62 -23.30 28.30
CA ARG A 24 -32.57 -23.63 29.28
C ARG A 24 -31.55 -24.67 28.74
N THR A 25 -30.34 -24.67 29.31
CA THR A 25 -29.36 -25.80 29.47
C THR A 25 -29.05 -26.78 28.33
N LEU A 26 -27.74 -26.94 28.07
CA LEU A 26 -27.15 -28.12 27.43
C LEU A 26 -27.42 -29.41 28.22
N ALA A 27 -27.58 -30.53 27.50
CA ALA A 27 -27.52 -31.88 28.07
C ALA A 27 -26.18 -32.55 27.71
N THR A 28 -25.59 -33.28 28.65
CA THR A 28 -24.33 -34.02 28.46
C THR A 28 -24.61 -35.46 28.04
N THR A 29 -23.94 -35.96 27.00
CA THR A 29 -23.97 -37.38 26.63
C THR A 29 -23.17 -38.22 27.64
N GLY A 30 -23.81 -39.19 28.27
CA GLY A 30 -23.15 -40.12 29.19
C GLY A 30 -22.43 -41.28 28.48
N SER A 31 -21.61 -42.00 29.25
CA SER A 31 -21.12 -43.34 28.95
C SER A 31 -21.34 -44.22 30.19
N SER A 32 -21.56 -45.53 30.00
CA SER A 32 -22.14 -46.44 30.98
C SER A 32 -21.14 -47.37 31.66
N VAL A 33 -21.41 -47.74 32.92
CA VAL A 33 -21.34 -49.13 33.44
C VAL A 33 -22.47 -49.32 34.50
N PRO A 34 -23.22 -50.45 34.52
CA PRO A 34 -24.30 -50.76 35.50
C PRO A 34 -23.89 -51.98 36.39
N PRO A 35 -24.77 -52.82 37.04
CA PRO A 35 -26.23 -52.79 37.34
C PRO A 35 -26.58 -53.19 38.82
N VAL A 36 -27.84 -53.62 39.09
CA VAL A 36 -28.34 -54.52 40.18
C VAL A 36 -28.69 -53.88 41.56
N PRO A 37 -29.85 -54.20 42.20
CA PRO A 37 -31.22 -54.49 41.70
C PRO A 37 -32.30 -53.61 42.42
N PRO A 38 -33.63 -53.79 42.16
CA PRO A 38 -34.70 -53.02 42.83
C PRO A 38 -35.44 -53.80 43.95
N THR A 39 -36.40 -53.10 44.60
CA THR A 39 -37.39 -53.59 45.62
C THR A 39 -36.79 -54.05 46.96
N GLU A 40 -37.47 -53.89 48.11
CA GLU A 40 -38.90 -53.64 48.36
C GLU A 40 -39.15 -52.69 49.57
N ASN A 41 -40.41 -52.32 49.84
CA ASN A 41 -40.78 -51.47 50.98
C ASN A 41 -40.97 -52.28 52.28
N ALA A 42 -40.46 -51.80 53.43
CA ALA A 42 -41.29 -51.43 54.60
C ALA A 42 -40.51 -51.18 55.92
N ASN A 43 -40.97 -50.16 56.65
CA ASN A 43 -41.12 -50.11 58.13
C ASN A 43 -39.94 -50.09 59.13
N THR A 44 -40.32 -49.56 60.31
CA THR A 44 -39.78 -49.75 61.68
C THR A 44 -38.47 -49.08 62.13
N ASN A 45 -38.69 -48.01 62.93
CA ASN A 45 -38.15 -47.78 64.29
C ASN A 45 -36.69 -47.31 64.50
N ALA A 46 -36.58 -46.09 65.05
CA ALA A 46 -35.44 -45.62 65.86
C ALA A 46 -35.53 -46.15 67.32
N PRO A 47 -34.51 -45.98 68.18
CA PRO A 47 -34.24 -44.71 68.88
C PRO A 47 -32.72 -44.35 68.86
N ALA A 48 -32.19 -43.26 69.43
CA ALA A 48 -32.70 -42.09 70.19
C ALA A 48 -31.94 -40.82 69.67
N GLU A 49 -31.92 -39.59 70.23
CA GLU A 49 -32.51 -38.91 71.41
C GLU A 49 -33.33 -37.67 70.91
N ALA A 50 -33.86 -36.67 71.63
CA ALA A 50 -33.64 -35.96 72.91
C ALA A 50 -32.41 -35.00 72.94
N VAL A 51 -32.50 -33.75 73.40
CA VAL A 51 -33.50 -33.08 74.27
C VAL A 51 -34.43 -32.09 73.51
N LYS A 52 -35.62 -31.80 74.06
CA LYS A 52 -36.63 -30.81 73.59
C LYS A 52 -36.84 -29.69 74.62
N GLU A 53 -37.39 -28.55 74.20
CA GLU A 53 -38.60 -27.90 74.78
C GLU A 53 -39.37 -27.16 73.65
N LYS A 54 -40.67 -27.45 73.41
CA LYS A 54 -41.91 -26.74 73.87
C LYS A 54 -42.11 -25.34 73.23
N ALA A 55 -43.31 -24.87 72.86
CA ALA A 55 -44.71 -25.39 72.85
C ALA A 55 -45.45 -24.71 71.66
N GLU A 56 -46.38 -25.32 70.91
CA GLU A 56 -47.81 -25.66 71.17
C GLU A 56 -48.82 -24.50 70.94
N ASN A 57 -50.10 -24.84 70.69
CA ASN A 57 -51.11 -24.00 70.01
C ASN A 57 -51.68 -22.82 70.80
N VAL A 58 -52.25 -21.83 70.08
CA VAL A 58 -53.69 -21.43 70.11
C VAL A 58 -54.03 -20.66 68.81
N GLU A 59 -55.30 -20.70 68.40
CA GLU A 59 -55.88 -20.19 67.14
C GLU A 59 -56.59 -18.83 67.32
N VAL A 60 -56.71 -18.00 66.24
CA VAL A 60 -57.86 -17.08 65.96
C VAL A 60 -57.67 -16.34 64.61
N LYS A 61 -58.78 -15.98 63.93
CA LYS A 61 -58.82 -15.06 62.77
C LYS A 61 -59.64 -13.80 63.08
N THR A 62 -59.18 -12.61 62.67
CA THR A 62 -59.94 -11.60 61.86
C THR A 62 -59.07 -10.36 61.53
N GLU A 63 -59.62 -9.39 60.79
CA GLU A 63 -58.93 -8.31 60.03
C GLU A 63 -59.01 -6.90 60.72
N PRO A 64 -58.57 -5.77 60.11
CA PRO A 64 -57.22 -5.39 59.63
C PRO A 64 -56.78 -3.92 60.01
N LYS A 65 -55.67 -3.42 59.39
CA LYS A 65 -55.19 -2.00 59.30
C LYS A 65 -54.49 -1.40 60.56
N PRO A 66 -53.69 -0.30 60.45
CA PRO A 66 -52.85 0.25 59.36
C PRO A 66 -51.33 0.30 59.74
N ALA A 67 -50.47 0.94 58.93
CA ALA A 67 -49.00 0.99 59.10
C ALA A 67 -48.42 2.37 59.49
N PRO A 68 -47.19 2.44 60.05
CA PRO A 68 -46.40 3.67 60.18
C PRO A 68 -45.06 3.66 59.41
N THR A 69 -44.86 4.69 58.56
CA THR A 69 -43.64 5.50 58.25
C THR A 69 -42.22 4.88 58.04
N PRO A 70 -41.32 5.57 57.28
CA PRO A 70 -40.08 4.99 56.76
C PRO A 70 -38.84 5.14 57.67
N ILE A 71 -37.85 4.27 57.46
CA ILE A 71 -36.49 4.37 58.01
C ILE A 71 -35.61 5.26 57.10
N THR A 72 -34.66 5.98 57.70
CA THR A 72 -33.90 7.08 57.10
C THR A 72 -32.68 6.65 56.27
N SER A 73 -32.14 7.62 55.51
CA SER A 73 -31.22 7.43 54.38
C SER A 73 -29.75 7.18 54.77
N ASN A 74 -29.43 6.04 55.40
CA ASN A 74 -28.03 5.67 55.72
C ASN A 74 -27.60 4.24 55.32
N ASP A 75 -28.51 3.30 55.04
CA ASP A 75 -28.13 1.97 54.53
C ASP A 75 -27.85 1.99 53.01
N VAL A 76 -26.71 2.60 52.65
CA VAL A 76 -26.09 2.38 51.33
C VAL A 76 -25.43 1.00 51.34
N PRO A 77 -25.78 0.07 50.42
CA PRO A 77 -25.09 -1.20 50.32
C PRO A 77 -23.60 -0.98 50.01
N LYS A 78 -22.72 -1.33 50.97
CA LYS A 78 -21.26 -1.16 50.84
C LYS A 78 -20.74 -1.65 49.49
N GLU A 79 -19.90 -0.85 48.86
CA GLU A 79 -19.38 -1.13 47.53
C GLU A 79 -18.57 -2.43 47.56
N TRP A 80 -18.53 -3.11 46.41
CA TRP A 80 -17.77 -4.37 46.29
C TRP A 80 -16.26 -4.19 46.51
N ALA A 81 -15.76 -2.95 46.43
CA ALA A 81 -14.39 -2.58 46.83
C ALA A 81 -14.16 -2.70 48.35
N ASP A 82 -15.05 -2.16 49.19
CA ASP A 82 -14.96 -2.25 50.66
C ASP A 82 -14.94 -3.71 51.13
N ARG A 83 -15.71 -4.57 50.44
CA ARG A 83 -15.72 -6.02 50.65
C ARG A 83 -14.47 -6.72 50.12
N LEU A 84 -13.80 -6.20 49.10
CA LEU A 84 -12.50 -6.71 48.67
C LEU A 84 -11.44 -6.40 49.72
N ASP A 85 -11.29 -5.14 50.12
CA ASP A 85 -10.18 -4.70 50.96
C ASP A 85 -10.26 -5.25 52.39
N SER A 86 -11.47 -5.42 52.93
CA SER A 86 -11.70 -6.12 54.21
C SER A 86 -11.44 -7.63 54.19
N VAL A 87 -11.36 -8.24 52.99
CA VAL A 87 -10.90 -9.64 52.81
C VAL A 87 -9.40 -9.68 52.50
N ASN A 88 -8.90 -8.77 51.67
CA ASN A 88 -7.51 -8.70 51.21
C ASN A 88 -6.53 -8.34 52.36
N THR A 89 -7.03 -7.61 53.38
CA THR A 89 -6.32 -7.35 54.65
C THR A 89 -6.24 -8.58 55.56
N LYS A 90 -7.16 -9.55 55.45
CA LYS A 90 -7.12 -10.83 56.20
C LYS A 90 -6.38 -11.93 55.45
N PHE A 91 -6.47 -11.96 54.12
CA PHE A 91 -5.82 -12.95 53.26
C PHE A 91 -5.28 -12.29 51.99
N ARG A 92 -3.97 -12.43 51.73
CA ARG A 92 -3.36 -11.99 50.47
C ARG A 92 -3.83 -12.88 49.30
N LEU A 93 -4.98 -12.54 48.73
CA LEU A 93 -5.57 -13.28 47.61
C LEU A 93 -4.67 -13.22 46.36
N PRO A 94 -4.51 -14.32 45.61
CA PRO A 94 -3.84 -14.29 44.31
C PRO A 94 -4.52 -13.30 43.35
N ARG A 95 -3.74 -12.62 42.50
CA ARG A 95 -4.26 -11.59 41.57
C ARG A 95 -5.36 -12.11 40.63
N SER A 96 -5.32 -13.40 40.28
CA SER A 96 -6.37 -14.08 39.51
C SER A 96 -7.72 -14.14 40.24
N VAL A 97 -7.71 -14.27 41.57
CA VAL A 97 -8.91 -14.29 42.43
C VAL A 97 -9.39 -12.85 42.68
N GLN A 98 -8.48 -11.92 42.98
CA GLN A 98 -8.80 -10.49 43.11
C GLN A 98 -9.53 -9.95 41.85
N ALA A 99 -9.08 -10.36 40.65
CA ALA A 99 -9.69 -9.96 39.38
C ALA A 99 -11.14 -10.41 39.17
N VAL A 100 -11.64 -11.42 39.91
CA VAL A 100 -13.05 -11.86 39.85
C VAL A 100 -13.99 -10.87 40.56
N TYR A 101 -13.48 -10.17 41.59
CA TYR A 101 -14.25 -9.23 42.40
C TYR A 101 -14.20 -7.78 41.89
N LEU A 102 -13.27 -7.45 40.98
CA LEU A 102 -13.17 -6.13 40.38
C LEU A 102 -14.21 -5.94 39.27
N LYS A 103 -14.95 -4.82 39.30
CA LYS A 103 -15.84 -4.42 38.20
C LYS A 103 -15.04 -4.30 36.89
N PRO A 104 -15.48 -4.90 35.77
CA PRO A 104 -14.73 -4.84 34.50
C PRO A 104 -14.70 -3.41 33.96
N LEU A 105 -13.51 -2.94 33.56
CA LEU A 105 -13.28 -1.59 33.03
C LEU A 105 -14.10 -1.36 31.74
N ARG A 106 -15.23 -0.65 31.88
CA ARG A 106 -16.15 -0.31 30.80
C ARG A 106 -16.68 1.11 31.00
N ARG A 107 -16.97 1.80 29.90
CA ARG A 107 -17.71 3.07 29.90
C ARG A 107 -19.10 2.81 29.31
N THR A 108 -20.11 3.48 29.87
CA THR A 108 -21.47 3.47 29.34
C THR A 108 -21.55 4.28 28.05
N ALA A 109 -22.35 3.80 27.10
CA ALA A 109 -22.72 4.55 25.90
C ALA A 109 -23.84 5.55 26.24
N THR A 110 -23.83 6.74 25.63
CA THR A 110 -24.78 7.84 25.89
C THR A 110 -25.99 7.78 24.95
N HIS A 111 -25.78 7.41 23.69
CA HIS A 111 -26.80 7.29 22.64
C HIS A 111 -26.85 5.87 22.05
N GLY A 112 -25.79 5.08 22.22
CA GLY A 112 -25.72 3.68 21.83
C GLY A 112 -25.44 3.42 20.34
N LEU A 113 -25.11 4.46 19.57
CA LEU A 113 -24.90 4.43 18.13
C LEU A 113 -23.58 3.72 17.78
N PRO A 114 -23.57 2.67 16.94
CA PRO A 114 -22.34 1.97 16.58
C PRO A 114 -21.47 2.80 15.63
N VAL A 115 -20.22 3.08 16.02
CA VAL A 115 -19.26 3.87 15.23
C VAL A 115 -18.15 2.99 14.64
N CYS A 116 -17.77 1.89 15.31
CA CYS A 116 -16.79 0.95 14.76
C CYS A 116 -17.02 -0.50 15.21
N ASP A 117 -17.01 -1.43 14.24
CA ASP A 117 -17.02 -2.88 14.46
C ASP A 117 -15.63 -3.45 14.18
N LEU A 118 -14.92 -3.85 15.24
CA LEU A 118 -13.59 -4.45 15.19
C LEU A 118 -13.67 -5.99 15.26
N GLN A 119 -13.38 -6.66 14.15
CA GLN A 119 -13.28 -8.11 14.06
C GLN A 119 -11.83 -8.58 14.18
N LEU A 120 -11.53 -9.30 15.26
CA LEU A 120 -10.24 -9.95 15.51
C LEU A 120 -10.34 -11.43 15.13
N ARG A 121 -9.28 -11.97 14.50
CA ARG A 121 -9.23 -13.33 13.94
C ARG A 121 -7.90 -13.99 14.25
N SER A 122 -7.89 -15.24 14.73
CA SER A 122 -6.65 -16.01 14.92
C SER A 122 -6.90 -17.52 14.82
N TYR A 123 -5.83 -18.29 14.61
CA TYR A 123 -5.81 -19.74 14.77
C TYR A 123 -5.58 -20.17 16.24
N SER A 124 -5.12 -19.25 17.10
CA SER A 124 -4.87 -19.48 18.53
C SER A 124 -5.92 -18.77 19.39
N ALA A 125 -6.59 -19.51 20.28
CA ALA A 125 -7.55 -18.98 21.24
C ALA A 125 -6.90 -17.93 22.15
N ARG A 126 -5.74 -18.27 22.73
CA ARG A 126 -4.98 -17.41 23.65
C ARG A 126 -4.63 -16.06 23.00
N HIS A 127 -4.26 -16.04 21.73
CA HIS A 127 -3.81 -14.82 21.05
C HIS A 127 -4.99 -13.89 20.76
N VAL A 128 -6.13 -14.41 20.28
CA VAL A 128 -7.31 -13.58 20.00
C VAL A 128 -7.95 -13.07 21.30
N GLU A 129 -7.86 -13.82 22.40
CA GLU A 129 -8.39 -13.41 23.71
C GLU A 129 -7.49 -12.37 24.38
N PHE A 130 -6.16 -12.58 24.42
CA PHE A 130 -5.20 -11.60 24.92
C PHE A 130 -5.30 -10.26 24.16
N PHE A 131 -5.34 -10.30 22.83
CA PHE A 131 -5.44 -9.08 22.03
C PHE A 131 -6.84 -8.43 22.11
N SER A 132 -7.89 -9.18 22.41
CA SER A 132 -9.22 -8.60 22.70
C SER A 132 -9.24 -7.81 24.01
N ASP A 133 -8.61 -8.34 25.07
CA ASP A 133 -8.49 -7.64 26.36
C ASP A 133 -7.62 -6.37 26.22
N PHE A 134 -6.48 -6.47 25.52
CA PHE A 134 -5.65 -5.31 25.18
C PHE A 134 -6.44 -4.23 24.42
N ALA A 135 -7.22 -4.61 23.40
CA ALA A 135 -8.01 -3.68 22.61
C ALA A 135 -9.10 -2.95 23.43
N LEU A 136 -9.74 -3.67 24.37
CA LEU A 136 -10.74 -3.10 25.28
C LEU A 136 -10.11 -2.14 26.31
N ARG A 137 -8.93 -2.47 26.86
CA ARG A 137 -8.19 -1.56 27.75
C ARG A 137 -7.79 -0.28 27.01
N ALA A 138 -7.26 -0.39 25.80
CA ALA A 138 -6.91 0.76 24.97
C ALA A 138 -8.13 1.67 24.69
N ALA A 139 -9.30 1.08 24.42
CA ALA A 139 -10.54 1.85 24.24
C ALA A 139 -10.97 2.57 25.53
N TYR A 140 -10.89 1.89 26.68
CA TYR A 140 -11.27 2.46 27.98
C TYR A 140 -10.43 3.69 28.38
N TYR A 141 -9.11 3.62 28.16
CA TYR A 141 -8.20 4.75 28.43
C TYR A 141 -8.38 5.91 27.44
N LEU A 142 -8.65 5.64 26.16
CA LEU A 142 -9.02 6.66 25.16
C LEU A 142 -10.46 7.19 25.30
N GLY A 143 -11.19 6.73 26.31
CA GLY A 143 -12.52 7.23 26.65
C GLY A 143 -13.69 6.63 25.87
N LEU A 144 -13.43 5.66 24.97
CA LEU A 144 -14.40 5.12 24.04
C LEU A 144 -15.35 4.08 24.71
N PRO A 145 -16.69 4.22 24.55
CA PRO A 145 -17.66 3.22 24.99
C PRO A 145 -17.57 1.91 24.18
N ALA A 146 -16.70 0.99 24.62
CA ALA A 146 -16.49 -0.30 23.98
C ALA A 146 -17.34 -1.44 24.59
N SER A 147 -18.00 -2.20 23.72
CA SER A 147 -18.77 -3.41 24.01
C SER A 147 -18.08 -4.65 23.43
N GLY A 148 -18.08 -5.75 24.18
CA GLY A 148 -17.44 -7.01 23.79
C GLY A 148 -16.61 -7.67 24.90
N PRO A 149 -15.77 -8.67 24.55
CA PRO A 149 -15.55 -9.20 23.22
C PRO A 149 -16.53 -10.34 22.89
N VAL A 150 -17.38 -10.16 21.87
CA VAL A 150 -18.39 -11.15 21.48
C VAL A 150 -17.75 -12.27 20.65
N PRO A 151 -17.93 -13.56 20.98
CA PRO A 151 -17.43 -14.66 20.16
C PRO A 151 -18.25 -14.80 18.88
N LEU A 152 -17.59 -14.64 17.72
CA LEU A 152 -18.20 -14.88 16.41
C LEU A 152 -18.02 -16.34 15.97
N PRO A 153 -18.89 -16.89 15.10
CA PRO A 153 -18.79 -18.27 14.62
C PRO A 153 -17.40 -18.63 14.09
N ARG A 154 -16.88 -19.79 14.52
CA ARG A 154 -15.58 -20.32 14.07
C ARG A 154 -15.67 -20.68 12.58
N VAL A 155 -14.64 -20.36 11.81
CA VAL A 155 -14.55 -20.80 10.40
C VAL A 155 -13.68 -22.05 10.35
N HIS A 156 -14.26 -23.19 9.99
CA HIS A 156 -13.54 -24.43 9.76
C HIS A 156 -13.23 -24.57 8.27
N GLN A 157 -11.95 -24.70 7.94
CA GLN A 157 -11.51 -25.11 6.60
C GLN A 157 -10.87 -26.49 6.72
N ARG A 158 -11.27 -27.43 5.86
CA ARG A 158 -10.76 -28.80 5.85
C ARG A 158 -10.14 -29.12 4.50
N TRP A 159 -9.01 -29.83 4.51
CA TRP A 159 -8.41 -30.38 3.29
C TRP A 159 -7.94 -31.80 3.54
N THR A 160 -8.07 -32.63 2.51
CA THR A 160 -7.68 -34.04 2.53
C THR A 160 -6.41 -34.19 1.72
N THR A 161 -5.33 -34.64 2.35
CA THR A 161 -4.02 -34.85 1.73
C THR A 161 -3.72 -36.34 1.70
N ILE A 162 -3.07 -36.83 0.64
CA ILE A 162 -2.66 -38.24 0.58
C ILE A 162 -1.33 -38.40 1.32
N LYS A 163 -1.28 -39.32 2.28
CA LYS A 163 -0.13 -39.64 3.15
C LYS A 163 1.02 -40.31 2.40
N SER A 164 0.76 -40.84 1.21
CA SER A 164 1.75 -41.48 0.33
C SER A 164 1.36 -41.32 -1.13
N ASN A 165 2.26 -41.69 -2.05
CA ASN A 165 2.04 -41.57 -3.49
C ASN A 165 0.93 -42.50 -4.03
N PHE A 166 0.35 -43.39 -3.21
CA PHE A 166 -0.70 -44.31 -3.61
C PHE A 166 -2.09 -43.76 -3.32
N VAL A 167 -2.90 -43.58 -4.36
CA VAL A 167 -4.24 -42.95 -4.32
C VAL A 167 -5.30 -43.93 -3.78
N HIS A 168 -5.09 -44.43 -2.56
CA HIS A 168 -6.06 -45.25 -1.84
C HIS A 168 -6.79 -44.46 -0.75
N LYS A 169 -8.09 -44.71 -0.58
CA LYS A 169 -8.93 -44.04 0.43
C LYS A 169 -8.47 -44.26 1.88
N LYS A 170 -7.73 -45.34 2.15
CA LYS A 170 -7.07 -45.60 3.46
C LYS A 170 -5.80 -44.78 3.68
N SER A 171 -5.25 -44.15 2.64
CA SER A 171 -4.03 -43.34 2.67
C SER A 171 -4.31 -41.84 2.72
N GLN A 172 -5.52 -41.42 3.09
CA GLN A 172 -5.93 -40.01 3.14
C GLN A 172 -5.99 -39.48 4.58
N GLU A 173 -5.29 -38.37 4.85
CA GLU A 173 -5.32 -37.66 6.11
C GLU A 173 -6.10 -36.34 5.97
N ASN A 174 -6.95 -36.05 6.95
CA ASN A 174 -7.76 -34.83 6.98
C ASN A 174 -7.14 -33.82 7.94
N PHE A 175 -6.72 -32.67 7.40
CA PHE A 175 -6.27 -31.53 8.18
C PHE A 175 -7.42 -30.53 8.32
N GLU A 176 -7.54 -29.87 9.47
CA GLU A 176 -8.46 -28.75 9.64
C GLU A 176 -7.81 -27.49 10.23
N ARG A 177 -8.16 -26.34 9.66
CA ARG A 177 -7.80 -25.01 10.15
C ARG A 177 -9.03 -24.34 10.74
N ILE A 178 -9.04 -24.22 12.07
CA ILE A 178 -10.08 -23.52 12.81
C ILE A 178 -9.66 -22.06 12.97
N THR A 179 -10.39 -21.14 12.34
CA THR A 179 -10.21 -19.70 12.57
C THR A 179 -11.20 -19.23 13.64
N MET A 180 -10.69 -18.91 14.83
CA MET A 180 -11.46 -18.25 15.88
C MET A 180 -11.64 -16.77 15.58
N ARG A 181 -12.78 -16.21 16.00
CA ARG A 181 -13.14 -14.82 15.77
C ARG A 181 -13.73 -14.16 17.02
N ARG A 182 -13.46 -12.87 17.22
CA ARG A 182 -14.05 -12.01 18.27
C ARG A 182 -14.50 -10.69 17.63
N LEU A 183 -15.59 -10.11 18.12
CA LEU A 183 -16.09 -8.79 17.75
C LEU A 183 -16.01 -7.86 18.97
N ILE A 184 -15.43 -6.68 18.80
CA ILE A 184 -15.51 -5.55 19.72
C ILE A 184 -16.23 -4.42 18.97
N GLN A 185 -17.25 -3.85 19.56
CA GLN A 185 -18.04 -2.75 18.98
C GLN A 185 -17.87 -1.49 19.81
N ILE A 186 -17.45 -0.39 19.19
CA ILE A 186 -17.43 0.93 19.82
C ILE A 186 -18.69 1.70 19.49
N LYS A 187 -19.27 2.33 20.51
CA LYS A 187 -20.46 3.18 20.43
C LYS A 187 -20.11 4.62 20.79
N ASP A 188 -20.80 5.59 20.18
CA ASP A 188 -20.74 7.03 20.49
C ASP A 188 -19.31 7.64 20.54
N GLY A 189 -18.34 7.06 19.84
CA GLY A 189 -16.97 7.57 19.77
C GLY A 189 -16.79 8.63 18.69
N HIS A 190 -16.01 9.67 18.95
CA HIS A 190 -15.60 10.62 17.90
C HIS A 190 -14.73 9.89 16.85
N PRO A 191 -14.93 10.11 15.53
CA PRO A 191 -14.22 9.38 14.48
C PRO A 191 -12.70 9.43 14.67
N ASP A 192 -12.12 10.60 14.93
CA ASP A 192 -10.67 10.77 15.11
C ASP A 192 -10.10 9.94 16.27
N VAL A 193 -10.84 9.83 17.37
CA VAL A 193 -10.43 9.05 18.56
C VAL A 193 -10.53 7.55 18.27
N VAL A 194 -11.52 7.14 17.49
CA VAL A 194 -11.64 5.77 16.96
C VAL A 194 -10.52 5.46 15.97
N GLN A 195 -10.15 6.40 15.09
CA GLN A 195 -9.01 6.25 14.17
C GLN A 195 -7.68 6.17 14.94
N ALA A 196 -7.47 7.01 15.96
CA ALA A 196 -6.30 6.96 16.84
C ALA A 196 -6.21 5.64 17.62
N TRP A 197 -7.34 5.12 18.13
CA TRP A 197 -7.40 3.78 18.73
C TRP A 197 -7.01 2.69 17.73
N LEU A 198 -7.58 2.71 16.52
CA LEU A 198 -7.23 1.74 15.47
C LEU A 198 -5.76 1.83 15.04
N ALA A 199 -5.17 3.03 15.01
CA ALA A 199 -3.74 3.24 14.75
C ALA A 199 -2.86 2.67 15.88
N PHE A 200 -3.25 2.89 17.14
CA PHE A 200 -2.59 2.29 18.31
C PHE A 200 -2.64 0.75 18.27
N LEU A 201 -3.80 0.15 17.94
CA LEU A 201 -3.93 -1.30 17.79
C LEU A 201 -3.13 -1.85 16.60
N ARG A 202 -2.96 -1.09 15.50
CA ARG A 202 -2.06 -1.47 14.40
C ARG A 202 -0.59 -1.45 14.83
N LYS A 203 -0.17 -0.42 15.59
CA LYS A 203 1.22 -0.30 16.10
C LYS A 203 1.59 -1.43 17.06
N HIS A 204 0.63 -1.92 17.85
CA HIS A 204 0.84 -2.96 18.86
C HIS A 204 0.17 -4.30 18.50
N ALA A 205 0.00 -4.59 17.21
CA ALA A 205 -0.69 -5.79 16.72
C ALA A 205 -0.01 -7.10 17.18
N PHE A 206 -0.75 -7.95 17.90
CA PHE A 206 -0.20 -9.20 18.45
C PHE A 206 -0.01 -10.29 17.38
N HIS A 207 1.07 -11.06 17.48
CA HIS A 207 1.48 -12.00 16.44
C HIS A 207 0.43 -13.11 16.19
N GLY A 208 0.10 -13.32 14.91
CA GLY A 208 -0.93 -14.27 14.50
C GLY A 208 -2.37 -13.83 14.77
N VAL A 209 -2.62 -12.54 15.08
CA VAL A 209 -3.98 -11.97 15.15
C VAL A 209 -4.21 -11.03 13.96
N GLY A 210 -5.11 -11.42 13.07
CA GLY A 210 -5.56 -10.61 11.94
C GLY A 210 -6.75 -9.72 12.32
N MET A 211 -6.67 -8.43 12.01
CA MET A 211 -7.65 -7.41 12.37
C MET A 211 -8.42 -6.89 11.15
N LYS A 212 -9.74 -6.72 11.26
CA LYS A 212 -10.57 -5.95 10.30
C LYS A 212 -11.47 -5.01 11.10
N ALA A 213 -11.42 -3.71 10.78
CA ALA A 213 -12.38 -2.73 11.29
C ALA A 213 -13.35 -2.32 10.18
N ASN A 214 -14.63 -2.17 10.52
CA ASN A 214 -15.58 -1.35 9.78
C ASN A 214 -15.79 -0.07 10.61
N VAL A 215 -15.74 1.12 10.01
CA VAL A 215 -15.97 2.41 10.69
C VAL A 215 -17.10 3.15 9.98
N TRP A 216 -17.95 3.84 10.74
CA TRP A 216 -19.09 4.61 10.24
C TRP A 216 -18.92 6.10 10.61
N GLU A 217 -18.63 6.91 9.61
CA GLU A 217 -18.58 8.37 9.73
C GLU A 217 -20.00 8.94 9.63
N HIS A 218 -20.33 9.90 10.49
CA HIS A 218 -21.68 10.45 10.65
C HIS A 218 -21.69 11.94 10.29
N THR A 219 -22.12 12.25 9.08
CA THR A 219 -22.32 13.63 8.60
C THR A 219 -23.74 14.11 8.93
N SER A 220 -23.94 15.42 9.07
CA SER A 220 -25.26 16.01 9.30
C SER A 220 -26.23 15.78 8.13
N LEU A 221 -27.49 15.45 8.48
CA LEU A 221 -28.60 15.39 7.52
C LEU A 221 -28.86 16.79 6.95
N GLY A 222 -28.99 16.88 5.62
CA GLY A 222 -29.23 18.13 4.89
C GLY A 222 -28.06 18.61 4.02
N VAL A 223 -26.83 18.10 4.22
CA VAL A 223 -25.65 18.49 3.42
C VAL A 223 -25.85 18.20 1.92
N GLY A 224 -26.59 17.15 1.55
CA GLY A 224 -26.97 16.88 0.15
C GLY A 224 -27.73 18.03 -0.50
N ASN A 225 -28.70 18.64 0.19
CA ASN A 225 -29.46 19.77 -0.34
C ASN A 225 -28.58 21.01 -0.50
N ALA A 226 -27.70 21.29 0.48
CA ALA A 226 -26.75 22.39 0.39
C ALA A 226 -25.73 22.20 -0.74
N MET A 227 -25.32 20.96 -1.01
CA MET A 227 -24.47 20.63 -2.17
C MET A 227 -25.24 20.72 -3.49
N ASP A 228 -26.52 20.36 -3.53
CA ASP A 228 -27.37 20.50 -4.73
C ASP A 228 -27.73 21.97 -5.03
N GLU A 229 -27.81 22.84 -4.01
CA GLU A 229 -27.96 24.29 -4.18
C GLU A 229 -26.65 24.93 -4.65
N ALA A 230 -25.53 24.62 -3.99
CA ALA A 230 -24.21 25.06 -4.44
C ALA A 230 -23.87 24.56 -5.86
N ALA A 231 -24.27 23.33 -6.21
CA ALA A 231 -24.11 22.80 -7.56
C ALA A 231 -24.89 23.62 -8.60
N LYS A 232 -26.12 24.08 -8.30
CA LYS A 232 -26.93 24.93 -9.19
C LYS A 232 -26.39 26.35 -9.32
N GLU A 233 -25.76 26.90 -8.28
CA GLU A 233 -25.04 28.16 -8.39
C GLU A 233 -23.80 28.02 -9.28
N VAL A 234 -23.01 26.96 -9.06
CA VAL A 234 -21.83 26.64 -9.89
C VAL A 234 -22.22 26.32 -11.34
N GLU A 235 -23.32 25.62 -11.58
CA GLU A 235 -23.85 25.32 -12.92
C GLU A 235 -24.18 26.61 -13.68
N LYS A 236 -24.87 27.58 -13.05
CA LYS A 236 -25.13 28.92 -13.63
C LYS A 236 -23.85 29.74 -13.87
N MET A 237 -22.80 29.57 -13.08
CA MET A 237 -21.52 30.22 -13.32
C MET A 237 -20.74 29.60 -14.49
N ILE A 238 -20.97 28.31 -14.79
CA ILE A 238 -20.28 27.54 -15.84
C ILE A 238 -21.06 27.53 -17.17
N GLU A 239 -22.38 27.74 -17.15
CA GLU A 239 -23.25 27.81 -18.33
C GLU A 239 -22.74 28.78 -19.43
N PRO A 240 -22.17 29.97 -19.13
CA PRO A 240 -21.55 30.83 -20.14
C PRO A 240 -20.36 30.18 -20.86
N GLU A 241 -19.49 29.47 -20.14
CA GLU A 241 -18.34 28.78 -20.75
C GLU A 241 -18.76 27.52 -21.53
N LEU A 242 -19.81 26.82 -21.08
CA LEU A 242 -20.40 25.70 -21.82
C LEU A 242 -21.04 26.14 -23.13
N SER A 243 -21.57 27.36 -23.22
CA SER A 243 -22.17 27.90 -24.45
C SER A 243 -21.16 28.04 -25.60
N LEU A 244 -19.86 28.15 -25.30
CA LEU A 244 -18.77 28.21 -26.26
C LEU A 244 -18.37 26.82 -26.83
N PHE A 245 -18.89 25.73 -26.26
CA PHE A 245 -18.58 24.37 -26.71
C PHE A 245 -19.51 23.94 -27.87
N GLY A 246 -18.98 23.94 -29.10
CA GLY A 246 -19.73 23.66 -30.31
C GLY A 246 -20.38 22.27 -30.36
N THR A 247 -21.72 22.23 -30.32
CA THR A 247 -22.49 20.99 -30.46
C THR A 247 -22.58 20.52 -31.91
N SER A 248 -22.32 19.22 -32.14
CA SER A 248 -22.40 18.63 -33.49
C SER A 248 -23.86 18.47 -33.93
N LYS A 249 -24.22 19.09 -35.07
CA LYS A 249 -25.59 19.12 -35.62
C LYS A 249 -26.22 17.74 -35.87
N LYS A 250 -25.46 16.62 -35.85
CA LYS A 250 -26.03 15.26 -35.93
C LYS A 250 -26.85 14.84 -34.70
N ALA A 251 -26.76 15.54 -33.56
CA ALA A 251 -27.59 15.28 -32.39
C ALA A 251 -28.98 15.96 -32.43
N ALA A 252 -29.23 16.87 -33.38
CA ALA A 252 -30.42 17.75 -33.38
C ALA A 252 -31.77 17.04 -33.65
N GLY A 253 -31.75 15.76 -34.05
CA GLY A 253 -32.96 15.00 -34.40
C GLY A 253 -33.79 14.48 -33.21
N ALA A 254 -33.35 14.65 -31.97
CA ALA A 254 -34.04 14.13 -30.79
C ALA A 254 -34.10 15.17 -29.66
N GLN A 255 -35.17 15.97 -29.64
CA GLN A 255 -35.55 16.82 -28.50
C GLN A 255 -35.98 15.96 -27.29
N LYS A 256 -35.00 15.58 -26.46
CA LYS A 256 -35.15 15.03 -25.10
C LYS A 256 -34.03 15.60 -24.24
N SER A 257 -34.30 15.90 -22.97
CA SER A 257 -33.25 16.39 -22.08
C SER A 257 -32.22 15.27 -21.81
N LEU A 258 -30.99 15.64 -21.46
CA LEU A 258 -29.99 14.64 -21.05
C LEU A 258 -30.42 13.88 -19.77
N VAL A 259 -31.24 14.54 -18.94
CA VAL A 259 -31.83 14.00 -17.70
C VAL A 259 -32.83 12.87 -18.00
N ASP A 260 -33.69 13.04 -19.02
CA ASP A 260 -34.64 12.02 -19.49
C ASP A 260 -33.96 10.71 -19.93
N ILE A 261 -32.68 10.77 -20.30
CA ILE A 261 -31.87 9.62 -20.72
C ILE A 261 -31.30 8.94 -19.46
N LEU A 262 -30.70 9.71 -18.55
CA LEU A 262 -30.12 9.23 -17.29
C LEU A 262 -31.14 8.51 -16.40
N ASP A 263 -32.35 9.07 -16.23
CA ASP A 263 -33.38 8.42 -15.41
C ASP A 263 -34.05 7.22 -16.09
N LYS A 264 -33.96 7.08 -17.41
CA LYS A 264 -34.40 5.86 -18.12
C LYS A 264 -33.43 4.71 -17.99
N GLU A 265 -32.12 4.96 -17.99
CA GLU A 265 -31.14 3.90 -17.73
C GLU A 265 -31.29 3.33 -16.31
N ARG A 266 -31.50 4.20 -15.31
CA ARG A 266 -31.74 3.81 -13.90
C ARG A 266 -32.87 2.79 -13.72
N PHE A 267 -33.93 2.85 -14.53
CA PHE A 267 -35.09 1.94 -14.39
C PHE A 267 -34.96 0.58 -15.09
N THR A 268 -33.94 0.35 -15.94
CA THR A 268 -33.77 -0.96 -16.61
C THR A 268 -33.03 -2.00 -15.74
N HIS A 269 -32.28 -1.54 -14.74
CA HIS A 269 -31.35 -2.38 -13.95
C HIS A 269 -31.98 -3.31 -12.89
N THR A 270 -33.31 -3.35 -12.75
CA THR A 270 -34.00 -4.14 -11.69
C THR A 270 -34.59 -5.47 -12.16
N SER A 271 -34.37 -5.88 -13.41
CA SER A 271 -34.83 -7.17 -13.96
C SER A 271 -33.68 -8.15 -14.19
N ALA A 272 -33.62 -9.21 -13.38
CA ALA A 272 -32.53 -10.20 -13.41
C ALA A 272 -32.81 -11.35 -14.40
N PRO A 273 -31.88 -11.68 -15.33
CA PRO A 273 -32.04 -12.80 -16.26
C PRO A 273 -31.29 -14.07 -15.81
N ILE A 274 -31.93 -14.92 -15.01
CA ILE A 274 -31.56 -16.34 -14.91
C ILE A 274 -32.75 -17.19 -15.35
N ASN A 275 -32.82 -17.45 -16.66
CA ASN A 275 -33.32 -18.70 -17.26
C ASN A 275 -33.41 -18.55 -18.80
N LYS A 276 -32.43 -19.11 -19.52
CA LYS A 276 -32.63 -19.60 -20.89
C LYS A 276 -31.52 -20.58 -21.28
N THR A 277 -31.78 -21.86 -21.04
CA THR A 277 -31.15 -22.94 -21.80
C THR A 277 -31.54 -22.78 -23.27
N MET A 278 -30.55 -22.82 -24.17
CA MET A 278 -30.76 -22.92 -25.62
C MET A 278 -29.79 -23.95 -26.19
N LEU A 279 -30.34 -24.85 -27.00
CA LEU A 279 -29.61 -25.93 -27.66
C LEU A 279 -28.85 -25.40 -28.88
N PRO A 280 -27.68 -25.96 -29.23
CA PRO A 280 -26.94 -25.52 -30.41
C PRO A 280 -27.66 -25.96 -31.69
N SER A 281 -27.94 -25.01 -32.58
CA SER A 281 -28.36 -25.32 -33.96
C SER A 281 -27.16 -25.78 -34.79
N ALA A 282 -27.42 -26.53 -35.86
CA ALA A 282 -26.42 -27.35 -36.55
C ALA A 282 -25.98 -26.78 -37.91
N ARG A 283 -24.85 -27.34 -38.39
CA ARG A 283 -24.29 -27.25 -39.76
C ARG A 283 -23.69 -25.90 -40.20
N GLN A 284 -22.37 -25.82 -40.15
CA GLN A 284 -21.61 -25.83 -41.40
C GLN A 284 -20.46 -26.84 -41.29
N THR A 285 -20.06 -27.42 -42.42
CA THR A 285 -19.12 -28.55 -42.47
C THR A 285 -17.95 -28.28 -43.40
N SER A 286 -16.73 -28.43 -42.90
CA SER A 286 -15.55 -28.75 -43.71
C SER A 286 -14.78 -29.88 -43.03
N ARG A 287 -14.27 -30.81 -43.84
CA ARG A 287 -13.46 -31.96 -43.37
C ARG A 287 -11.98 -31.59 -43.47
N LEU A 288 -11.14 -32.14 -42.58
CA LEU A 288 -9.95 -32.91 -42.97
C LEU A 288 -9.24 -33.59 -41.78
N ALA A 289 -8.55 -34.70 -42.10
CA ALA A 289 -7.43 -35.31 -41.34
C ALA A 289 -7.54 -35.46 -39.81
N ARG A 290 -8.28 -36.49 -39.35
CA ARG A 290 -8.04 -37.09 -38.02
C ARG A 290 -6.95 -38.17 -38.16
N ARG A 291 -5.72 -37.92 -37.70
CA ARG A 291 -4.61 -38.89 -37.77
C ARG A 291 -4.53 -39.66 -36.44
N THR A 292 -4.62 -40.98 -36.50
CA THR A 292 -4.50 -41.89 -35.35
C THR A 292 -3.02 -42.11 -35.00
N LEU A 293 -2.71 -42.17 -33.71
CA LEU A 293 -1.42 -42.67 -33.21
C LEU A 293 -1.65 -44.02 -32.53
N SER A 294 -0.82 -45.00 -32.88
CA SER A 294 -0.77 -46.31 -32.23
C SER A 294 0.12 -46.22 -30.98
N PRO A 295 -0.17 -46.94 -29.89
CA PRO A 295 0.80 -47.14 -28.83
C PRO A 295 1.92 -48.10 -29.28
N ASN A 296 3.17 -47.78 -28.93
CA ASN A 296 4.23 -48.72 -28.55
C ASN A 296 5.48 -47.96 -28.05
N ASP A 297 6.50 -48.72 -27.64
CA ASP A 297 7.88 -48.29 -27.37
C ASP A 297 8.10 -47.37 -26.16
N ALA A 298 7.56 -47.79 -25.02
CA ALA A 298 7.93 -47.29 -23.70
C ALA A 298 9.01 -48.19 -23.04
N HIS A 299 10.28 -48.02 -23.41
CA HIS A 299 11.42 -48.65 -22.72
C HIS A 299 12.59 -47.67 -22.53
N HIS A 300 13.48 -48.00 -21.58
CA HIS A 300 14.59 -47.18 -21.06
C HIS A 300 14.22 -45.90 -20.32
N LEU A 301 14.09 -46.00 -18.99
CA LEU A 301 14.70 -45.06 -18.02
C LEU A 301 14.54 -45.61 -16.58
N SER A 302 15.49 -46.44 -16.13
CA SER A 302 15.42 -47.07 -14.79
C SER A 302 16.81 -47.36 -14.20
N ARG A 303 17.39 -46.36 -13.51
CA ARG A 303 18.52 -46.60 -12.58
C ARG A 303 18.56 -45.53 -11.47
N PRO A 304 18.18 -45.86 -10.22
CA PRO A 304 18.31 -44.93 -9.10
C PRO A 304 19.74 -44.95 -8.53
N LEU A 305 20.35 -43.77 -8.34
CA LEU A 305 21.60 -43.63 -7.61
C LEU A 305 21.31 -43.52 -6.10
N GLN A 306 21.66 -44.56 -5.35
CA GLN A 306 21.60 -44.55 -3.89
C GLN A 306 22.70 -43.64 -3.31
N ARG A 307 22.35 -42.80 -2.33
CA ARG A 307 23.34 -42.12 -1.47
C ARG A 307 23.55 -42.95 -0.19
N PRO A 308 24.78 -43.32 0.19
CA PRO A 308 25.05 -44.01 1.45
C PRO A 308 24.94 -43.04 2.64
N LEU A 309 24.43 -43.53 3.77
CA LEU A 309 24.41 -42.82 5.04
C LEU A 309 25.77 -42.94 5.74
N ALA A 310 26.53 -41.85 5.78
CA ALA A 310 27.80 -41.80 6.52
C ALA A 310 27.55 -41.56 8.02
N ARG A 311 27.94 -42.54 8.84
CA ARG A 311 27.89 -42.51 10.32
C ARG A 311 29.13 -41.79 10.85
N ALA A 312 28.97 -40.57 11.37
CA ALA A 312 30.01 -39.87 12.13
C ALA A 312 29.84 -40.11 13.64
N ALA A 313 30.96 -40.24 14.37
CA ALA A 313 30.97 -40.55 15.80
C ALA A 313 31.06 -39.30 16.67
N SER A 314 30.56 -39.40 17.91
CA SER A 314 30.74 -38.36 18.93
C SER A 314 32.19 -38.28 19.39
N SER A 315 32.79 -37.09 19.29
CA SER A 315 34.06 -36.74 19.95
C SER A 315 33.87 -35.44 20.74
N THR A 316 33.93 -35.53 22.07
CA THR A 316 33.78 -34.38 22.97
C THR A 316 35.10 -33.62 23.08
N THR A 317 35.13 -32.35 22.65
CA THR A 317 36.30 -31.49 22.82
C THR A 317 35.89 -30.11 23.35
N THR A 318 36.47 -29.71 24.48
CA THR A 318 36.11 -28.50 25.21
C THR A 318 37.17 -27.41 25.02
N THR A 319 36.85 -26.31 24.33
CA THR A 319 37.74 -25.11 24.37
C THR A 319 37.00 -23.80 24.07
N THR A 320 37.18 -22.86 25.00
CA THR A 320 37.31 -21.38 24.84
C THR A 320 36.51 -20.63 23.77
N SER A 321 35.77 -19.63 24.23
CA SER A 321 35.23 -18.53 23.42
C SER A 321 36.31 -17.59 22.89
N SER A 322 36.34 -17.37 21.57
CA SER A 322 37.05 -16.25 20.93
C SER A 322 36.11 -15.54 19.94
N SER A 323 35.78 -14.27 20.20
CA SER A 323 34.80 -13.51 19.43
C SER A 323 35.42 -12.90 18.16
N SER A 324 35.70 -13.72 17.15
CA SER A 324 36.07 -13.25 15.81
C SER A 324 34.82 -12.85 15.03
N SER A 325 34.58 -11.55 14.87
CA SER A 325 33.49 -11.03 14.04
C SER A 325 33.77 -11.32 12.55
N SER A 326 33.16 -12.37 12.02
CA SER A 326 33.23 -12.71 10.60
C SER A 326 32.47 -11.68 9.77
N SER A 327 33.18 -10.68 9.24
CA SER A 327 32.65 -9.79 8.23
C SER A 327 32.33 -10.61 6.97
N THR A 328 31.04 -10.76 6.67
CA THR A 328 30.61 -11.26 5.36
C THR A 328 31.14 -10.30 4.28
N PRO A 329 31.69 -10.80 3.16
CA PRO A 329 32.16 -9.94 2.09
C PRO A 329 30.97 -9.13 1.55
N SER A 330 31.03 -7.81 1.68
CA SER A 330 29.95 -6.93 1.26
C SER A 330 29.75 -7.02 -0.25
N SER A 331 28.54 -7.40 -0.68
CA SER A 331 28.15 -7.35 -2.09
C SER A 331 28.47 -5.97 -2.69
N PRO A 332 29.01 -5.89 -3.91
CA PRO A 332 29.37 -4.62 -4.52
C PRO A 332 28.13 -3.73 -4.66
N ARG A 333 28.22 -2.47 -4.22
CA ARG A 333 27.12 -1.51 -4.35
C ARG A 333 26.80 -1.27 -5.83
N ILE A 334 25.52 -1.34 -6.18
CA ILE A 334 25.02 -1.03 -7.52
C ILE A 334 23.90 -0.01 -7.38
N VAL A 335 24.09 1.17 -7.97
CA VAL A 335 23.10 2.24 -8.00
C VAL A 335 22.40 2.22 -9.36
N PHE A 336 21.08 2.07 -9.38
CA PHE A 336 20.28 2.15 -10.62
C PHE A 336 19.27 3.30 -10.56
N SER A 337 19.15 4.08 -11.64
CA SER A 337 18.07 5.07 -11.77
C SER A 337 17.63 5.27 -13.23
N GLY A 338 16.36 5.64 -13.44
CA GLY A 338 15.78 5.85 -14.77
C GLY A 338 15.20 7.26 -14.97
N ILE A 339 15.31 7.80 -16.19
CA ILE A 339 14.66 9.07 -16.61
C ILE A 339 13.95 8.92 -17.96
N GLN A 340 12.69 9.40 -18.06
CA GLN A 340 11.89 9.28 -19.29
C GLN A 340 12.31 10.33 -20.34
N PRO A 341 12.56 9.93 -21.60
CA PRO A 341 12.81 10.86 -22.71
C PRO A 341 11.52 11.60 -23.08
N THR A 342 11.37 12.78 -22.49
CA THR A 342 10.15 13.61 -22.52
C THR A 342 10.54 15.05 -22.88
N GLY A 343 11.42 15.19 -23.86
CA GLY A 343 12.16 16.42 -24.14
C GLY A 343 13.10 16.85 -23.01
N ILE A 344 13.67 18.03 -23.16
CA ILE A 344 14.70 18.61 -22.29
C ILE A 344 14.25 18.64 -20.80
N PRO A 345 15.10 18.20 -19.85
CA PRO A 345 14.85 18.34 -18.41
C PRO A 345 14.64 19.79 -17.95
N HIS A 346 13.86 19.96 -16.89
CA HIS A 346 13.70 21.25 -16.18
C HIS A 346 14.46 21.28 -14.85
N LEU A 347 14.59 22.46 -14.24
CA LEU A 347 15.30 22.70 -12.98
C LEU A 347 14.91 21.71 -11.87
N GLY A 348 13.61 21.42 -11.73
CA GLY A 348 13.11 20.40 -10.79
C GLY A 348 13.54 18.95 -11.07
N ASN A 349 13.92 18.58 -12.31
CA ASN A 349 14.57 17.30 -12.60
C ASN A 349 16.06 17.34 -12.21
N TYR A 350 16.72 18.48 -12.43
CA TYR A 350 18.13 18.67 -12.10
C TYR A 350 18.38 18.59 -10.60
N LEU A 351 17.72 19.43 -9.81
CA LEU A 351 17.85 19.44 -8.35
C LEU A 351 17.35 18.14 -7.71
N GLY A 352 16.25 17.57 -8.23
CA GLY A 352 15.64 16.36 -7.68
C GLY A 352 16.42 15.07 -7.93
N ALA A 353 17.18 14.97 -9.03
CA ALA A 353 17.89 13.73 -9.40
C ALA A 353 19.25 13.95 -10.08
N LEU A 354 19.34 14.76 -11.16
CA LEU A 354 20.56 14.78 -11.99
C LEU A 354 21.80 15.31 -11.24
N ARG A 355 21.62 16.32 -10.38
CA ARG A 355 22.68 16.83 -9.48
C ARG A 355 23.21 15.71 -8.58
N GLN A 356 22.30 14.90 -8.03
CA GLN A 356 22.66 13.75 -7.20
C GLN A 356 23.41 12.68 -7.99
N TRP A 357 23.04 12.42 -9.26
CA TRP A 357 23.76 11.45 -10.12
C TRP A 357 25.22 11.86 -10.37
N VAL A 358 25.49 13.16 -10.58
CA VAL A 358 26.86 13.70 -10.71
C VAL A 358 27.61 13.66 -9.36
N GLN A 359 26.94 13.95 -8.24
CA GLN A 359 27.54 13.81 -6.90
C GLN A 359 27.90 12.35 -6.57
N LEU A 360 27.03 11.39 -6.93
CA LEU A 360 27.27 9.95 -6.78
C LEU A 360 28.48 9.51 -7.61
N GLN A 361 28.59 9.99 -8.85
CA GLN A 361 29.77 9.77 -9.70
C GLN A 361 31.05 10.25 -9.02
N ASN A 362 31.09 11.51 -8.58
CA ASN A 362 32.29 12.10 -8.00
C ASN A 362 32.65 11.51 -6.62
N THR A 363 31.66 10.95 -5.91
CA THR A 363 31.86 10.29 -4.61
C THR A 363 32.37 8.85 -4.75
N TYR A 364 31.73 8.04 -5.60
CA TYR A 364 31.94 6.58 -5.66
C TYR A 364 32.79 6.09 -6.85
N THR A 365 33.23 6.98 -7.75
CA THR A 365 34.08 6.61 -8.91
C THR A 365 35.37 7.43 -8.96
N LYS A 366 36.11 7.43 -7.85
CA LYS A 366 37.34 8.23 -7.69
C LYS A 366 38.49 7.74 -8.58
N SER A 367 38.52 6.45 -8.91
CA SER A 367 39.50 5.83 -9.80
C SER A 367 39.02 5.87 -11.27
N PRO A 368 39.70 6.58 -12.19
CA PRO A 368 39.46 6.40 -13.62
C PRO A 368 39.96 5.01 -14.06
N PRO A 369 39.33 4.34 -15.03
CA PRO A 369 39.87 3.10 -15.60
C PRO A 369 41.20 3.41 -16.31
N SER A 370 42.26 2.73 -15.89
CA SER A 370 43.61 2.86 -16.48
C SER A 370 43.58 2.51 -17.97
N SER A 371 43.96 3.46 -18.82
CA SER A 371 43.95 3.29 -20.27
C SER A 371 45.06 2.36 -20.75
N THR A 372 44.70 1.44 -21.65
CA THR A 372 45.59 0.84 -22.66
C THR A 372 46.76 0.00 -22.11
N THR A 373 46.55 -1.32 -21.99
CA THR A 373 47.65 -2.28 -22.17
C THR A 373 47.16 -3.55 -22.86
N THR A 374 47.62 -3.78 -24.08
CA THR A 374 47.26 -4.96 -24.88
C THR A 374 48.01 -6.19 -24.37
N THR A 375 47.43 -6.92 -23.42
CA THR A 375 47.99 -8.18 -22.92
C THR A 375 46.90 -9.23 -22.74
N SER A 376 47.17 -10.46 -23.19
CA SER A 376 46.17 -11.50 -23.39
C SER A 376 45.85 -12.33 -22.15
N ASN A 377 45.39 -11.68 -21.07
CA ASN A 377 44.82 -12.35 -19.89
C ASN A 377 43.69 -11.51 -19.28
N PRO A 378 42.56 -12.12 -18.86
CA PRO A 378 41.51 -11.40 -18.14
C PRO A 378 41.99 -11.03 -16.72
N PRO A 379 41.78 -9.79 -16.24
CA PRO A 379 42.15 -9.42 -14.88
C PRO A 379 41.25 -10.13 -13.86
N SER A 380 41.86 -10.73 -12.84
CA SER A 380 41.13 -11.35 -11.72
C SER A 380 40.30 -10.30 -10.97
N SER A 381 39.05 -10.63 -10.66
CA SER A 381 38.02 -9.70 -10.20
C SER A 381 38.12 -9.30 -8.71
N SER A 382 39.34 -9.01 -8.21
CA SER A 382 39.65 -8.97 -6.78
C SER A 382 40.28 -7.66 -6.27
N SER A 383 40.32 -6.60 -7.09
CA SER A 383 40.98 -5.33 -6.73
C SER A 383 40.10 -4.08 -6.94
N ARG A 384 38.89 -4.07 -6.38
CA ARG A 384 38.11 -2.84 -6.15
C ARG A 384 38.11 -2.50 -4.67
N SER A 385 38.17 -1.20 -4.37
CA SER A 385 37.86 -0.64 -3.05
C SER A 385 36.44 -1.01 -2.61
N PRO A 386 36.17 -1.21 -1.31
CA PRO A 386 34.81 -1.50 -0.82
C PRO A 386 33.81 -0.36 -1.07
N ASP A 387 34.29 0.85 -1.38
CA ASP A 387 33.48 2.04 -1.67
C ASP A 387 33.16 2.25 -3.17
N ASP A 388 33.71 1.44 -4.09
CA ASP A 388 33.54 1.61 -5.55
C ASP A 388 32.17 1.11 -6.06
N ALA A 389 31.14 1.95 -5.95
CA ALA A 389 29.80 1.63 -6.44
C ALA A 389 29.70 1.64 -7.99
N LYS A 390 29.01 0.66 -8.58
CA LYS A 390 28.66 0.67 -10.01
C LYS A 390 27.42 1.54 -10.25
N LEU A 391 27.57 2.61 -11.01
CA LEU A 391 26.49 3.53 -11.37
C LEU A 391 25.88 3.18 -12.73
N ILE A 392 24.56 3.01 -12.78
CA ILE A 392 23.79 2.65 -13.97
C ILE A 392 22.60 3.60 -14.10
N PHE A 393 22.55 4.36 -15.19
CA PHE A 393 21.49 5.32 -15.48
C PHE A 393 20.83 5.00 -16.83
N SER A 394 19.52 4.78 -16.82
CA SER A 394 18.75 4.36 -18.00
C SER A 394 17.84 5.48 -18.52
N ILE A 395 17.86 5.71 -19.83
CA ILE A 395 16.86 6.53 -20.52
C ILE A 395 15.69 5.61 -20.83
N VAL A 396 14.64 5.70 -20.01
CA VAL A 396 13.52 4.75 -19.97
C VAL A 396 12.44 5.08 -21.00
N ASP A 397 12.72 4.72 -22.25
CA ASP A 397 11.87 4.95 -23.41
C ASP A 397 10.72 3.94 -23.55
N LEU A 398 10.87 2.70 -23.08
CA LEU A 398 9.73 1.76 -22.98
C LEU A 398 8.65 2.30 -22.02
N HIS A 399 9.05 2.95 -20.93
CA HIS A 399 8.12 3.65 -20.04
C HIS A 399 7.44 4.86 -20.70
N ALA A 400 8.06 5.52 -21.68
CA ALA A 400 7.44 6.62 -22.41
C ALA A 400 6.29 6.13 -23.31
N LEU A 401 6.41 4.91 -23.86
CA LEU A 401 5.37 4.24 -24.67
C LEU A 401 4.13 3.80 -23.87
N THR A 402 4.09 4.00 -22.55
CA THR A 402 2.87 3.76 -21.74
C THR A 402 1.73 4.74 -22.05
N VAL A 403 2.05 5.83 -22.75
CA VAL A 403 1.14 6.81 -23.36
C VAL A 403 1.52 6.93 -24.84
N PRO A 404 0.59 7.16 -25.79
CA PRO A 404 0.95 7.36 -27.20
C PRO A 404 1.97 8.48 -27.40
N GLN A 405 2.98 8.24 -28.22
CA GLN A 405 4.04 9.18 -28.57
C GLN A 405 4.16 9.32 -30.10
N ASP A 406 4.62 10.47 -30.58
CA ASP A 406 5.11 10.63 -31.95
C ASP A 406 6.49 9.93 -32.09
N PRO A 407 6.67 8.98 -33.03
CA PRO A 407 7.94 8.30 -33.27
C PRO A 407 9.11 9.23 -33.65
N VAL A 408 8.84 10.40 -34.24
CA VAL A 408 9.86 11.40 -34.61
C VAL A 408 10.32 12.15 -33.35
N LEU A 409 9.37 12.71 -32.59
CA LEU A 409 9.66 13.41 -31.34
C LEU A 409 10.30 12.49 -30.29
N LEU A 410 9.83 11.25 -30.13
CA LEU A 410 10.44 10.30 -29.19
C LEU A 410 11.90 9.97 -29.56
N ARG A 411 12.22 9.87 -30.86
CA ARG A 411 13.59 9.67 -31.35
C ARG A 411 14.48 10.89 -31.05
N GLN A 412 13.95 12.09 -31.24
CA GLN A 412 14.63 13.34 -30.89
C GLN A 412 14.86 13.43 -29.37
N TRP A 413 13.82 13.27 -28.56
CA TRP A 413 13.88 13.36 -27.10
C TRP A 413 14.80 12.32 -26.45
N ARG A 414 14.96 11.14 -27.06
CA ARG A 414 15.99 10.16 -26.68
C ARG A 414 17.40 10.74 -26.79
N MET A 415 17.73 11.34 -27.94
CA MET A 415 19.06 11.93 -28.17
C MET A 415 19.28 13.20 -27.35
N GLU A 416 18.27 14.07 -27.24
CA GLU A 416 18.31 15.26 -26.38
C GLU A 416 18.56 14.89 -24.91
N MET A 417 17.87 13.86 -24.39
CA MET A 417 18.07 13.40 -23.02
C MET A 417 19.51 12.93 -22.79
N LEU A 418 20.07 12.15 -23.72
CA LEU A 418 21.46 11.70 -23.63
C LEU A 418 22.45 12.88 -23.69
N ALA A 419 22.23 13.84 -24.61
CA ALA A 419 23.05 15.04 -24.72
C ALA A 419 23.01 15.89 -23.44
N VAL A 420 21.84 16.10 -22.83
CA VAL A 420 21.71 16.85 -21.56
C VAL A 420 22.38 16.11 -20.40
N LEU A 421 22.23 14.79 -20.29
CA LEU A 421 22.90 14.00 -19.25
C LEU A 421 24.44 14.14 -19.32
N LEU A 422 24.98 14.10 -20.53
CA LEU A 422 26.41 14.33 -20.78
C LEU A 422 26.83 15.78 -20.56
N ALA A 423 25.98 16.76 -20.88
CA ALA A 423 26.25 18.18 -20.70
C ALA A 423 26.25 18.60 -19.21
N VAL A 424 25.37 18.00 -18.41
CA VAL A 424 25.30 18.13 -16.94
C VAL A 424 26.53 17.53 -16.23
N GLY A 425 27.38 16.76 -16.93
CA GLY A 425 28.67 16.30 -16.42
C GLY A 425 28.75 14.81 -16.09
N LEU A 426 27.79 13.99 -16.53
CA LEU A 426 27.92 12.54 -16.44
C LEU A 426 28.95 12.03 -17.46
N ASP A 427 29.82 11.12 -17.01
CA ASP A 427 30.96 10.58 -17.74
C ASP A 427 30.73 9.08 -18.05
N PRO A 428 30.54 8.69 -19.33
CA PRO A 428 30.37 7.28 -19.76
C PRO A 428 31.54 6.34 -19.44
N ARG A 429 32.68 6.88 -18.97
CA ARG A 429 33.82 6.11 -18.45
C ARG A 429 33.63 5.72 -16.98
N ARG A 430 32.81 6.47 -16.23
CA ARG A 430 32.52 6.28 -14.80
C ARG A 430 31.15 5.66 -14.53
N CYS A 431 30.13 6.02 -15.31
CA CYS A 431 28.78 5.47 -15.21
C CYS A 431 28.35 4.78 -16.52
N VAL A 432 27.35 3.90 -16.44
CA VAL A 432 26.71 3.29 -17.62
C VAL A 432 25.49 4.11 -17.98
N LEU A 433 25.51 4.79 -19.13
CA LEU A 433 24.37 5.53 -19.71
C LEU A 433 23.82 4.73 -20.90
N PHE A 434 22.54 4.35 -20.90
CA PHE A 434 21.97 3.53 -21.99
C PHE A 434 20.47 3.79 -22.23
N PHE A 435 19.95 3.38 -23.38
CA PHE A 435 18.51 3.35 -23.67
C PHE A 435 17.90 2.04 -23.20
N GLN A 436 16.78 2.10 -22.46
CA GLN A 436 16.09 0.90 -21.96
C GLN A 436 15.69 -0.06 -23.09
N SER A 437 15.22 0.45 -24.24
CA SER A 437 14.89 -0.38 -25.41
C SER A 437 16.08 -1.13 -26.04
N ALA A 438 17.32 -0.78 -25.69
CA ALA A 438 18.52 -1.39 -26.27
C ALA A 438 18.97 -2.65 -25.53
N VAL A 439 18.35 -3.00 -24.39
CA VAL A 439 18.69 -4.18 -23.59
C VAL A 439 17.45 -5.07 -23.44
N PRO A 440 17.31 -6.16 -24.24
CA PRO A 440 16.11 -6.99 -24.27
C PRO A 440 15.71 -7.59 -22.92
N ALA A 441 16.69 -7.81 -22.03
CA ALA A 441 16.51 -8.38 -20.70
C ALA A 441 15.49 -7.62 -19.82
N HIS A 442 15.27 -6.32 -20.05
CA HIS A 442 14.24 -5.55 -19.33
C HIS A 442 12.82 -6.04 -19.64
N ALA A 443 12.53 -6.27 -20.93
CA ALA A 443 11.23 -6.76 -21.37
C ALA A 443 11.03 -8.25 -21.04
N GLU A 444 12.09 -9.07 -21.15
CA GLU A 444 12.01 -10.49 -20.81
C GLU A 444 11.82 -10.70 -19.30
N LEU A 445 12.57 -9.98 -18.45
CA LEU A 445 12.37 -10.05 -17.00
C LEU A 445 11.02 -9.45 -16.59
N MET A 446 10.52 -8.39 -17.25
CA MET A 446 9.16 -7.88 -17.00
C MET A 446 8.11 -8.97 -17.20
N TRP A 447 8.21 -9.78 -18.26
CA TRP A 447 7.29 -10.89 -18.50
C TRP A 447 7.33 -11.91 -17.36
N ILE A 448 8.52 -12.38 -16.99
CA ILE A 448 8.71 -13.35 -15.90
C ILE A 448 8.15 -12.79 -14.57
N LEU A 449 8.50 -11.56 -14.21
CA LEU A 449 8.01 -10.90 -12.98
C LEU A 449 6.51 -10.64 -13.00
N SER A 450 5.88 -10.50 -14.18
CA SER A 450 4.42 -10.34 -14.28
C SER A 450 3.66 -11.58 -13.78
N THR A 451 4.24 -12.78 -13.91
CA THR A 451 3.60 -14.04 -13.47
C THR A 451 3.52 -14.18 -11.94
N VAL A 452 4.42 -13.52 -11.20
CA VAL A 452 4.43 -13.46 -9.73
C VAL A 452 3.83 -12.16 -9.17
N SER A 453 3.47 -11.21 -10.03
CA SER A 453 2.96 -9.89 -9.62
C SER A 453 1.47 -9.90 -9.29
N SER A 454 1.12 -9.35 -8.12
CA SER A 454 -0.28 -9.29 -7.68
C SER A 454 -1.08 -8.20 -8.42
N MET A 455 -1.98 -8.61 -9.31
CA MET A 455 -2.99 -7.74 -9.94
C MET A 455 -3.75 -6.88 -8.92
N GLY A 456 -4.04 -7.45 -7.74
CA GLY A 456 -4.72 -6.77 -6.65
C GLY A 456 -3.86 -5.73 -5.91
N TYR A 457 -2.53 -5.74 -6.08
CA TYR A 457 -1.66 -4.67 -5.62
C TYR A 457 -1.59 -3.54 -6.64
N LEU A 458 -1.37 -3.86 -7.92
CA LEU A 458 -1.34 -2.89 -9.02
C LEU A 458 -2.63 -2.04 -9.08
N SER A 459 -3.79 -2.64 -8.83
CA SER A 459 -5.08 -1.92 -8.75
C SER A 459 -5.20 -0.91 -7.60
N ARG A 460 -4.36 -1.01 -6.56
CA ARG A 460 -4.30 -0.09 -5.42
C ARG A 460 -3.26 1.03 -5.57
N MET A 461 -2.42 0.99 -6.60
CA MET A 461 -1.49 2.09 -6.90
C MET A 461 -2.26 3.33 -7.36
N THR A 462 -1.86 4.52 -6.92
CA THR A 462 -2.57 5.77 -7.24
C THR A 462 -2.11 6.40 -8.56
N GLN A 463 -0.87 6.16 -8.98
CA GLN A 463 -0.26 6.87 -10.11
C GLN A 463 -0.92 6.62 -11.47
N TRP A 464 -1.56 5.47 -11.72
CA TRP A 464 -2.31 5.27 -12.97
C TRP A 464 -3.64 6.05 -12.97
N LYS A 465 -4.26 6.28 -11.80
CA LYS A 465 -5.48 7.09 -11.68
C LYS A 465 -5.19 8.55 -11.99
N SER A 466 -4.16 9.12 -11.37
CA SER A 466 -3.77 10.52 -11.59
C SER A 466 -3.27 10.78 -13.02
N LYS A 467 -2.53 9.83 -13.62
CA LYS A 467 -2.17 9.89 -15.06
C LYS A 467 -3.38 9.85 -16.01
N LEU A 468 -4.50 9.25 -15.61
CA LEU A 468 -5.76 9.24 -16.36
C LEU A 468 -6.73 10.39 -15.97
N GLN A 469 -6.32 11.28 -15.06
CA GLN A 469 -7.15 12.34 -14.47
C GLN A 469 -8.45 11.81 -13.85
N LEU A 470 -8.41 10.60 -13.28
CA LEU A 470 -9.54 9.99 -12.58
C LEU A 470 -9.52 10.40 -11.09
N PRO A 471 -10.70 10.58 -10.46
CA PRO A 471 -10.79 10.78 -9.00
C PRO A 471 -10.07 9.67 -8.22
N GLU A 472 -9.44 10.00 -7.08
CA GLU A 472 -8.62 9.02 -6.34
C GLU A 472 -9.42 7.82 -5.82
N ASN A 473 -10.70 8.04 -5.54
CA ASN A 473 -11.70 7.05 -5.14
C ASN A 473 -12.24 6.19 -6.31
N SER A 474 -11.89 6.49 -7.56
CA SER A 474 -12.28 5.65 -8.72
C SER A 474 -11.76 4.21 -8.57
N SER A 475 -12.59 3.25 -8.97
CA SER A 475 -12.28 1.82 -8.88
C SER A 475 -11.85 1.27 -10.24
N LEU A 476 -11.18 0.12 -10.24
CA LEU A 476 -10.92 -0.63 -11.48
C LEU A 476 -12.18 -1.35 -12.01
N ASP A 477 -13.32 -1.23 -11.31
CA ASP A 477 -14.63 -1.71 -11.76
C ASP A 477 -15.48 -0.60 -12.41
N ASP A 478 -15.03 0.66 -12.34
CA ASP A 478 -15.66 1.79 -13.03
C ASP A 478 -15.47 1.63 -14.55
N SER A 479 -16.58 1.52 -15.29
CA SER A 479 -16.57 1.27 -16.74
C SER A 479 -15.76 2.33 -17.53
N SER A 480 -15.84 3.60 -17.10
CA SER A 480 -15.09 4.72 -17.67
C SER A 480 -13.58 4.62 -17.44
N ALA A 481 -13.14 4.08 -16.29
CA ALA A 481 -11.73 3.83 -16.00
C ALA A 481 -11.20 2.65 -16.84
N ARG A 482 -11.95 1.54 -16.89
CA ARG A 482 -11.61 0.36 -17.73
C ARG A 482 -11.49 0.71 -19.22
N ALA A 483 -12.33 1.59 -19.74
CA ALA A 483 -12.29 1.99 -21.15
C ALA A 483 -11.05 2.85 -21.53
N ARG A 484 -10.49 3.60 -20.57
CA ARG A 484 -9.32 4.48 -20.79
C ARG A 484 -7.99 3.83 -20.45
N LEU A 485 -7.96 2.96 -19.45
CA LEU A 485 -6.75 2.30 -18.96
C LEU A 485 -6.17 1.32 -19.99
N ARG A 486 -4.89 1.52 -20.36
CA ARG A 486 -4.14 0.61 -21.24
C ARG A 486 -3.25 -0.31 -20.42
N LEU A 487 -3.04 -1.54 -20.90
CA LEU A 487 -2.25 -2.55 -20.18
C LEU A 487 -0.87 -2.04 -19.76
N GLY A 488 -0.12 -1.38 -20.66
CA GLY A 488 1.19 -0.80 -20.32
C GLY A 488 1.14 0.26 -19.21
N LEU A 489 0.09 1.09 -19.17
CA LEU A 489 -0.11 2.09 -18.11
C LEU A 489 -0.50 1.46 -16.76
N PHE A 490 -1.00 0.22 -16.77
CA PHE A 490 -1.27 -0.57 -15.58
C PHE A 490 -0.06 -1.42 -15.12
N SER A 491 0.72 -1.96 -16.07
CA SER A 491 1.81 -2.92 -15.81
C SER A 491 3.21 -2.29 -15.76
N TYR A 492 3.39 -1.01 -16.08
CA TYR A 492 4.70 -0.36 -15.96
C TYR A 492 5.38 -0.48 -14.58
N PRO A 493 4.69 -0.62 -13.42
CA PRO A 493 5.38 -0.86 -12.14
C PRO A 493 6.12 -2.21 -12.12
N VAL A 494 5.68 -3.20 -12.90
CA VAL A 494 6.38 -4.48 -13.11
C VAL A 494 7.61 -4.29 -14.01
N LEU A 495 7.51 -3.42 -15.02
CA LEU A 495 8.67 -3.02 -15.84
C LEU A 495 9.70 -2.27 -14.99
N GLN A 496 9.26 -1.34 -14.14
CA GLN A 496 10.13 -0.64 -13.17
C GLN A 496 10.79 -1.61 -12.18
N ALA A 497 10.10 -2.69 -11.79
CA ALA A 497 10.72 -3.75 -11.00
C ALA A 497 11.79 -4.50 -11.81
N ALA A 498 11.51 -4.87 -13.07
CA ALA A 498 12.49 -5.50 -13.95
C ALA A 498 13.73 -4.62 -14.16
N ASP A 499 13.55 -3.32 -14.41
CA ASP A 499 14.63 -2.34 -14.61
C ASP A 499 15.63 -2.31 -13.44
N VAL A 500 15.12 -2.32 -12.21
CA VAL A 500 15.93 -2.27 -10.98
C VAL A 500 16.58 -3.64 -10.70
N LEU A 501 15.80 -4.72 -10.85
CA LEU A 501 16.21 -6.06 -10.42
C LEU A 501 17.17 -6.73 -11.41
N VAL A 502 17.03 -6.48 -12.73
CA VAL A 502 17.92 -7.07 -13.75
C VAL A 502 19.39 -6.67 -13.56
N HIS A 503 19.64 -5.47 -13.03
CA HIS A 503 20.99 -4.98 -12.74
C HIS A 503 21.50 -5.35 -11.33
N ARG A 504 20.67 -6.01 -10.50
CA ARG A 504 20.96 -6.32 -9.07
C ARG A 504 21.23 -5.05 -8.26
N ALA A 505 20.46 -4.00 -8.49
CA ALA A 505 20.62 -2.73 -7.80
C ALA A 505 20.44 -2.90 -6.28
N THR A 506 21.42 -2.41 -5.52
CA THR A 506 21.36 -2.33 -4.05
C THR A 506 20.70 -1.02 -3.61
N GLU A 507 20.90 0.05 -4.37
CA GLU A 507 20.45 1.41 -4.05
C GLU A 507 19.74 2.02 -5.27
N VAL A 508 18.60 2.70 -5.04
CA VAL A 508 17.83 3.35 -6.11
C VAL A 508 17.49 4.78 -5.69
N PRO A 509 18.09 5.83 -6.29
CA PRO A 509 17.75 7.20 -5.97
C PRO A 509 16.39 7.57 -6.57
N VAL A 510 15.44 7.89 -5.69
CA VAL A 510 14.05 8.19 -6.04
C VAL A 510 13.51 9.39 -5.26
N GLY A 511 12.67 10.19 -5.90
CA GLY A 511 11.86 11.19 -5.22
C GLY A 511 10.69 10.54 -4.47
N GLU A 512 10.16 11.22 -3.45
CA GLU A 512 9.12 10.69 -2.55
C GLU A 512 7.88 10.16 -3.28
N ASP A 513 7.45 10.84 -4.37
CA ASP A 513 6.35 10.41 -5.25
C ASP A 513 6.47 8.94 -5.72
N GLN A 514 7.69 8.42 -5.85
CA GLN A 514 8.00 7.10 -6.40
C GLN A 514 8.21 6.01 -5.33
N LYS A 515 8.16 6.36 -4.03
CA LYS A 515 8.38 5.40 -2.94
C LYS A 515 7.45 4.19 -3.01
N GLN A 516 6.17 4.39 -3.35
CA GLN A 516 5.20 3.29 -3.50
C GLN A 516 5.61 2.25 -4.55
N HIS A 517 6.26 2.67 -5.65
CA HIS A 517 6.75 1.72 -6.66
C HIS A 517 7.94 0.92 -6.13
N LEU A 518 8.85 1.54 -5.38
CA LEU A 518 10.05 0.85 -4.88
C LEU A 518 9.71 -0.19 -3.80
N GLU A 519 8.70 0.07 -2.96
CA GLU A 519 8.12 -0.96 -2.08
C GLU A 519 7.51 -2.12 -2.90
N PHE A 520 6.87 -1.85 -4.04
CA PHE A 520 6.38 -2.89 -4.94
C PHE A 520 7.51 -3.68 -5.62
N VAL A 521 8.64 -3.04 -6.00
CA VAL A 521 9.82 -3.78 -6.48
C VAL A 521 10.31 -4.77 -5.42
N ARG A 522 10.35 -4.35 -4.14
CA ARG A 522 10.70 -5.22 -3.01
C ARG A 522 9.67 -6.34 -2.79
N GLU A 523 8.36 -6.06 -2.91
CA GLU A 523 7.32 -7.09 -2.82
C GLU A 523 7.41 -8.13 -3.95
N VAL A 524 7.63 -7.69 -5.19
CA VAL A 524 7.82 -8.57 -6.37
C VAL A 524 9.06 -9.44 -6.21
N ALA A 525 10.20 -8.84 -5.84
CA ALA A 525 11.46 -9.58 -5.66
C ALA A 525 11.39 -10.57 -4.49
N ASN A 526 10.75 -10.20 -3.37
CA ASN A 526 10.50 -11.10 -2.25
C ASN A 526 9.54 -12.24 -2.62
N SER A 527 8.50 -11.96 -3.41
CA SER A 527 7.55 -12.96 -3.90
C SER A 527 8.21 -13.97 -4.83
N PHE A 528 9.07 -13.49 -5.75
CA PHE A 528 9.90 -14.35 -6.59
C PHE A 528 10.84 -15.21 -5.74
N ASN A 529 11.57 -14.60 -4.80
CA ASN A 529 12.55 -15.30 -3.97
C ASN A 529 11.92 -16.33 -3.02
N HIS A 530 10.67 -16.13 -2.59
CA HIS A 530 9.93 -17.12 -1.81
C HIS A 530 9.55 -18.36 -2.64
N ILE A 531 9.39 -18.23 -3.96
CA ILE A 531 9.02 -19.34 -4.85
C ILE A 531 10.27 -20.08 -5.35
N TYR A 532 11.29 -19.33 -5.80
CA TYR A 532 12.43 -19.87 -6.54
C TYR A 532 13.78 -19.82 -5.77
N GLY A 533 13.78 -19.37 -4.53
CA GLY A 533 15.00 -19.16 -3.73
C GLY A 533 15.64 -17.77 -3.94
N PRO A 534 16.70 -17.43 -3.19
CA PRO A 534 17.24 -16.06 -3.11
C PRO A 534 18.07 -15.67 -4.35
N VAL A 535 17.39 -15.45 -5.48
CA VAL A 535 17.99 -15.10 -6.78
C VAL A 535 18.10 -13.58 -6.97
N LEU A 536 17.08 -12.83 -6.56
CA LEU A 536 16.96 -11.39 -6.78
C LEU A 536 17.41 -10.58 -5.54
N THR A 537 18.15 -9.51 -5.76
CA THR A 537 18.59 -8.57 -4.71
C THR A 537 17.45 -7.65 -4.29
N MET A 538 17.31 -7.36 -2.98
CA MET A 538 16.34 -6.36 -2.50
C MET A 538 16.95 -4.95 -2.61
N PRO A 539 16.36 -4.03 -3.40
CA PRO A 539 16.86 -2.66 -3.51
C PRO A 539 16.42 -1.79 -2.33
N GLU A 540 17.25 -0.83 -1.93
CA GLU A 540 16.93 0.19 -0.91
C GLU A 540 16.71 1.58 -1.51
N ALA A 541 15.94 2.41 -0.80
CA ALA A 541 15.51 3.72 -1.26
C ALA A 541 16.51 4.82 -0.87
N MET A 542 17.23 5.37 -1.84
CA MET A 542 18.04 6.57 -1.61
C MET A 542 17.17 7.81 -1.87
N ILE A 543 16.51 8.30 -0.82
CA ILE A 543 15.66 9.50 -0.94
C ILE A 543 16.55 10.74 -1.13
N SER A 544 16.32 11.49 -2.22
CA SER A 544 17.04 12.74 -2.48
C SER A 544 16.73 13.78 -1.39
N PRO A 545 17.74 14.49 -0.84
CA PRO A 545 17.52 15.50 0.19
C PRO A 545 16.97 16.83 -0.36
N ALA A 546 16.74 16.93 -1.67
CA ALA A 546 16.17 18.09 -2.34
C ALA A 546 14.64 18.00 -2.42
N LYS A 547 13.95 19.10 -2.07
CA LYS A 547 12.48 19.15 -2.04
C LYS A 547 11.88 19.34 -3.44
N ARG A 548 10.54 19.22 -3.49
CA ARG A 548 9.69 19.29 -4.69
C ARG A 548 9.65 20.72 -5.27
N VAL A 549 10.59 21.06 -6.16
CA VAL A 549 10.60 22.36 -6.86
C VAL A 549 9.27 22.64 -7.58
N MET A 550 8.69 23.81 -7.31
CA MET A 550 7.35 24.21 -7.78
C MET A 550 7.40 25.10 -9.03
N SER A 551 6.25 25.23 -9.70
CA SER A 551 6.05 26.08 -10.88
C SER A 551 6.22 27.56 -10.53
N LEU A 552 6.97 28.31 -11.36
CA LEU A 552 7.19 29.74 -11.18
C LEU A 552 5.91 30.58 -11.38
N LYS A 553 4.87 30.03 -12.01
CA LYS A 553 3.58 30.73 -12.22
C LYS A 553 2.46 30.24 -11.32
N GLN A 554 2.53 29.01 -10.83
CA GLN A 554 1.55 28.43 -9.90
C GLN A 554 2.30 27.67 -8.80
N PRO A 555 2.77 28.36 -7.74
CA PRO A 555 3.65 27.77 -6.73
C PRO A 555 3.05 26.61 -5.91
N THR A 556 1.75 26.37 -6.02
CA THR A 556 1.05 25.19 -5.46
C THR A 556 1.23 23.93 -6.29
N LEU A 557 1.66 24.03 -7.55
CA LEU A 557 1.87 22.91 -8.47
C LEU A 557 3.37 22.63 -8.67
N LYS A 558 3.71 21.33 -8.76
CA LYS A 558 5.06 20.86 -9.14
C LYS A 558 5.45 21.42 -10.51
N MET A 559 6.71 21.83 -10.68
CA MET A 559 7.24 22.16 -12.00
C MET A 559 7.07 20.95 -12.95
N SER A 560 6.48 21.17 -14.13
CA SER A 560 6.14 20.10 -15.08
C SER A 560 6.42 20.48 -16.53
N LYS A 561 6.88 19.49 -17.31
CA LYS A 561 7.04 19.58 -18.77
C LYS A 561 5.73 19.69 -19.54
N SER A 562 4.63 19.18 -18.99
CA SER A 562 3.30 19.22 -19.63
C SER A 562 2.52 20.51 -19.37
N HIS A 563 3.03 21.44 -18.56
CA HIS A 563 2.37 22.71 -18.30
C HIS A 563 2.38 23.60 -19.54
N ALA A 564 1.25 24.23 -19.87
CA ALA A 564 1.04 24.95 -21.13
C ALA A 564 1.93 26.20 -21.27
N ASP A 565 1.97 27.10 -20.28
CA ASP A 565 2.86 28.26 -20.30
C ASP A 565 4.33 27.83 -20.06
N PRO A 566 5.27 28.04 -21.00
CA PRO A 566 6.68 27.73 -20.81
C PRO A 566 7.32 28.48 -19.64
N ARG A 567 6.82 29.66 -19.27
CA ARG A 567 7.33 30.48 -18.16
C ARG A 567 7.07 29.87 -16.78
N SER A 568 6.29 28.80 -16.70
CA SER A 568 6.12 27.98 -15.49
C SER A 568 7.40 27.22 -15.07
N ARG A 569 8.32 26.98 -16.01
CA ARG A 569 9.51 26.13 -15.84
C ARG A 569 10.77 26.74 -16.44
N ILE A 570 11.91 26.42 -15.83
CA ILE A 570 13.25 26.67 -16.39
C ILE A 570 13.76 25.35 -16.98
N LEU A 571 14.14 25.33 -18.26
CA LEU A 571 14.81 24.19 -18.91
C LEU A 571 16.33 24.33 -18.78
N LEU A 572 17.06 23.20 -18.79
CA LEU A 572 18.52 23.21 -18.73
C LEU A 572 19.20 23.70 -20.03
N SER A 573 18.40 24.04 -21.06
CA SER A 573 18.84 24.63 -22.33
C SER A 573 18.48 26.12 -22.46
N ASP A 574 17.73 26.68 -21.50
CA ASP A 574 17.32 28.08 -21.54
C ASP A 574 18.57 28.99 -21.54
N PRO A 575 18.67 30.02 -22.40
CA PRO A 575 19.74 31.00 -22.31
C PRO A 575 19.65 31.81 -21.01
N PRO A 576 20.76 32.34 -20.47
CA PRO A 576 20.77 33.12 -19.22
C PRO A 576 19.72 34.23 -19.15
N GLU A 577 19.49 34.95 -20.25
CA GLU A 577 18.46 36.01 -20.35
C GLU A 577 17.03 35.48 -20.17
N GLU A 578 16.74 34.28 -20.64
CA GLU A 578 15.42 33.66 -20.46
C GLU A 578 15.25 33.14 -19.02
N ILE A 579 16.32 32.61 -18.40
CA ILE A 579 16.33 32.24 -16.98
C ILE A 579 16.05 33.47 -16.11
N ARG A 580 16.79 34.56 -16.34
CA ARG A 580 16.60 35.88 -15.71
C ARG A 580 15.16 36.38 -15.90
N ALA A 581 14.64 36.35 -17.13
CA ALA A 581 13.28 36.79 -17.43
C ALA A 581 12.20 35.94 -16.74
N LYS A 582 12.35 34.61 -16.70
CA LYS A 582 11.41 33.69 -16.05
C LYS A 582 11.36 33.90 -14.54
N ILE A 583 12.51 34.02 -13.87
CA ILE A 583 12.59 34.25 -12.42
C ILE A 583 12.06 35.65 -12.04
N LYS A 584 12.38 36.68 -12.84
CA LYS A 584 11.84 38.03 -12.69
C LYS A 584 10.30 38.08 -12.83
N GLN A 585 9.73 37.22 -13.67
CA GLN A 585 8.28 37.06 -13.87
C GLN A 585 7.61 36.02 -12.94
N ALA A 586 8.34 35.42 -11.99
CA ALA A 586 7.80 34.44 -11.06
C ALA A 586 6.76 35.07 -10.12
N LEU A 587 5.68 34.32 -9.86
CA LEU A 587 4.59 34.75 -8.98
C LEU A 587 5.05 34.77 -7.52
N THR A 588 4.92 35.92 -6.88
CA THR A 588 5.10 36.13 -5.44
C THR A 588 3.92 36.93 -4.92
N ASP A 589 3.73 36.92 -3.61
CA ASP A 589 2.80 37.82 -2.93
C ASP A 589 3.24 39.30 -3.01
N SER A 590 2.38 40.16 -2.46
CA SER A 590 2.55 41.61 -2.34
C SER A 590 2.77 42.04 -0.88
N GLU A 591 3.22 41.16 0.01
CA GLU A 591 3.39 41.49 1.42
C GLU A 591 4.66 42.32 1.68
N SER A 592 4.50 43.46 2.36
CA SER A 592 5.60 44.36 2.71
C SER A 592 6.57 43.81 3.78
N GLY A 593 6.27 42.64 4.37
CA GLY A 593 6.98 42.04 5.50
C GLY A 593 8.29 41.32 5.14
N GLY A 594 9.11 41.91 4.26
CA GLY A 594 10.40 41.33 3.87
C GLY A 594 10.29 39.95 3.21
N ILE A 595 11.38 39.17 3.30
CA ILE A 595 11.48 37.82 2.75
C ILE A 595 11.44 36.80 3.89
N THR A 596 10.34 36.04 3.96
CA THR A 596 10.09 35.04 5.01
C THR A 596 9.77 33.67 4.39
N TYR A 597 10.15 32.59 5.07
CA TYR A 597 9.89 31.21 4.63
C TYR A 597 8.55 30.72 5.21
N ASP A 598 7.46 30.87 4.45
CA ASP A 598 6.17 30.24 4.74
C ASP A 598 5.66 29.48 3.48
N PRO A 599 5.85 28.15 3.41
CA PRO A 599 5.37 27.34 2.29
C PRO A 599 3.84 27.24 2.15
N VAL A 600 3.06 27.67 3.16
CA VAL A 600 1.59 27.57 3.17
C VAL A 600 0.96 28.89 2.74
N ARG A 601 1.43 30.03 3.29
CA ARG A 601 0.91 31.38 2.99
C ARG A 601 1.66 32.07 1.86
N ARG A 602 2.98 31.90 1.77
CA ARG A 602 3.87 32.55 0.78
C ARG A 602 4.58 31.53 -0.13
N PRO A 603 3.89 30.56 -0.75
CA PRO A 603 4.52 29.45 -1.47
C PRO A 603 5.42 29.90 -2.63
N GLY A 604 5.13 31.06 -3.26
CA GLY A 604 5.98 31.64 -4.30
C GLY A 604 7.35 32.12 -3.79
N VAL A 605 7.38 32.73 -2.61
CA VAL A 605 8.62 33.19 -1.96
C VAL A 605 9.37 32.00 -1.37
N ALA A 606 8.67 31.07 -0.72
CA ALA A 606 9.25 29.83 -0.22
C ALA A 606 9.93 29.00 -1.34
N ASN A 607 9.31 28.86 -2.51
CA ASN A 607 9.91 28.16 -3.67
C ASN A 607 11.21 28.84 -4.15
N LEU A 608 11.28 30.17 -4.12
CA LEU A 608 12.51 30.91 -4.48
C LEU A 608 13.61 30.75 -3.41
N ILE A 609 13.25 30.70 -2.12
CA ILE A 609 14.17 30.40 -1.00
C ILE A 609 14.71 28.96 -1.12
N GLU A 610 13.86 27.96 -1.41
CA GLU A 610 14.30 26.57 -1.60
C GLU A 610 15.22 26.41 -2.82
N ILE A 611 14.95 27.12 -3.93
CA ILE A 611 15.83 27.15 -5.10
C ILE A 611 17.19 27.77 -4.73
N LEU A 612 17.23 28.93 -4.08
CA LEU A 612 18.47 29.60 -3.68
C LEU A 612 19.30 28.74 -2.72
N SER A 613 18.66 28.20 -1.68
CA SER A 613 19.29 27.34 -0.68
C SER A 613 19.98 26.13 -1.33
N HIS A 614 19.33 25.47 -2.29
CA HIS A 614 19.93 24.35 -3.02
C HIS A 614 21.12 24.73 -3.90
N PHE A 615 21.17 25.94 -4.47
CA PHE A 615 22.31 26.36 -5.26
C PHE A 615 23.48 26.88 -4.42
N GLU A 616 23.24 27.66 -3.36
CA GLU A 616 24.29 28.13 -2.44
C GLU A 616 24.93 27.00 -1.61
N GLU A 617 24.18 25.91 -1.36
CA GLU A 617 24.68 24.60 -0.85
C GLU A 617 25.79 24.01 -1.74
N SER A 618 25.80 24.32 -3.05
CA SER A 618 26.74 23.74 -4.02
C SER A 618 28.07 24.50 -4.10
N SER A 619 28.05 25.82 -3.85
CA SER A 619 29.25 26.68 -3.90
C SER A 619 30.07 26.66 -2.60
N SER A 620 29.50 26.14 -1.51
CA SER A 620 30.06 26.21 -0.16
C SER A 620 31.01 25.05 0.15
N SER A 621 32.13 24.92 -0.57
CA SER A 621 33.08 23.80 -0.47
C SER A 621 33.87 23.68 0.85
N SER A 622 33.55 24.48 1.89
CA SER A 622 34.24 24.50 3.19
C SER A 622 33.51 23.60 4.19
N GLY A 623 34.03 22.37 4.36
CA GLY A 623 33.36 21.26 5.05
C GLY A 623 33.31 21.34 6.59
N SER A 624 32.75 22.40 7.16
CA SER A 624 32.46 22.49 8.60
C SER A 624 31.20 23.28 8.98
N ALA A 625 30.54 23.97 8.04
CA ALA A 625 29.24 24.60 8.29
C ALA A 625 28.12 23.55 8.21
N GLY A 626 27.19 23.57 9.16
CA GLY A 626 25.98 22.74 9.10
C GLY A 626 25.09 23.08 7.90
N ARG A 627 24.23 22.15 7.49
CA ARG A 627 23.26 22.37 6.41
C ARG A 627 22.33 23.52 6.77
N ARG A 628 22.50 24.69 6.12
CA ARG A 628 21.72 25.89 6.41
C ARG A 628 20.22 25.61 6.29
N THR A 629 19.44 26.13 7.23
CA THR A 629 17.97 26.00 7.17
C THR A 629 17.36 27.00 6.19
N PHE A 630 16.16 26.70 5.68
CA PHE A 630 15.43 27.65 4.82
C PHE A 630 15.07 28.96 5.57
N GLU A 631 14.94 28.87 6.89
CA GLU A 631 14.70 30.01 7.79
C GLU A 631 15.95 30.90 7.95
N GLU A 632 17.15 30.32 8.02
CA GLU A 632 18.41 31.09 7.96
C GLU A 632 18.55 31.83 6.64
N VAL A 633 18.30 31.17 5.50
CA VAL A 633 18.36 31.79 4.17
C VAL A 633 17.32 32.90 4.01
N ALA A 634 16.13 32.75 4.61
CA ALA A 634 15.14 33.82 4.67
C ALA A 634 15.66 35.01 5.49
N ARG A 635 16.15 34.77 6.71
CA ARG A 635 16.69 35.81 7.60
C ARG A 635 17.89 36.55 7.01
N GLU A 636 18.79 35.86 6.30
CA GLU A 636 19.89 36.48 5.54
C GLU A 636 19.41 37.45 4.44
N ASN A 637 18.16 37.32 3.98
CA ASN A 637 17.57 38.16 2.94
C ASN A 637 16.39 39.02 3.44
N GLU A 638 16.10 39.05 4.75
CA GLU A 638 14.87 39.65 5.31
C GLU A 638 14.71 41.13 4.91
N GLY A 639 15.80 41.91 4.96
CA GLY A 639 15.86 43.31 4.53
C GLY A 639 16.06 43.55 3.03
N VAL A 640 16.07 42.51 2.19
CA VAL A 640 16.30 42.62 0.74
C VAL A 640 14.97 42.79 -0.01
N GLY A 641 14.86 43.81 -0.85
CA GLY A 641 13.68 44.02 -1.67
C GLY A 641 13.45 42.88 -2.67
N MET A 642 12.20 42.41 -2.81
CA MET A 642 11.80 41.25 -3.63
C MET A 642 12.37 41.23 -5.06
N ARG A 643 12.56 42.40 -5.70
CA ARG A 643 13.23 42.52 -7.00
C ARG A 643 14.68 42.04 -6.93
N VAL A 644 15.46 42.56 -5.99
CA VAL A 644 16.89 42.24 -5.81
C VAL A 644 17.07 40.78 -5.40
N PHE A 645 16.13 40.23 -4.62
CA PHE A 645 16.13 38.80 -4.31
C PHE A 645 15.89 37.92 -5.54
N LYS A 646 14.90 38.23 -6.40
CA LYS A 646 14.70 37.53 -7.68
C LYS A 646 15.94 37.64 -8.59
N GLU A 647 16.67 38.76 -8.51
CA GLU A 647 17.94 38.99 -9.21
C GLU A 647 19.06 38.08 -8.64
N ARG A 648 19.25 38.02 -7.31
CA ARG A 648 20.17 37.06 -6.64
C ARG A 648 19.85 35.60 -6.99
N VAL A 649 18.58 35.20 -6.97
CA VAL A 649 18.13 33.85 -7.35
C VAL A 649 18.45 33.57 -8.82
N ALA A 650 18.25 34.54 -9.71
CA ALA A 650 18.57 34.38 -11.14
C ALA A 650 20.06 34.16 -11.37
N GLU A 651 20.94 34.98 -10.80
CA GLU A 651 22.39 34.83 -10.97
C GLU A 651 22.91 33.53 -10.33
N SER A 652 22.35 33.10 -9.19
CA SER A 652 22.67 31.81 -8.56
C SER A 652 22.31 30.61 -9.47
N VAL A 653 21.13 30.64 -10.12
CA VAL A 653 20.71 29.60 -11.07
C VAL A 653 21.52 29.65 -12.38
N VAL A 654 21.86 30.84 -12.87
CA VAL A 654 22.67 31.02 -14.10
C VAL A 654 24.08 30.49 -13.89
N GLY A 655 24.77 30.89 -12.82
CA GLY A 655 26.13 30.42 -12.52
C GLY A 655 26.19 28.91 -12.27
N ALA A 656 25.17 28.33 -11.65
CA ALA A 656 25.09 26.88 -11.43
C ALA A 656 24.71 26.04 -12.67
N LEU A 657 24.38 26.69 -13.79
CA LEU A 657 24.11 26.07 -15.09
C LEU A 657 25.11 26.53 -16.19
N GLU A 658 26.16 27.24 -15.81
CA GLU A 658 27.19 27.75 -16.71
C GLU A 658 27.84 26.62 -17.52
N GLY A 659 27.96 26.81 -18.83
CA GLY A 659 28.54 25.83 -19.77
C GLY A 659 27.70 24.59 -20.05
N VAL A 660 26.67 24.28 -19.25
CA VAL A 660 25.76 23.14 -19.48
C VAL A 660 25.00 23.32 -20.79
N ARG A 661 24.52 24.53 -21.07
CA ARG A 661 23.81 24.85 -22.31
C ARG A 661 24.72 24.78 -23.52
N GLU A 662 25.92 25.32 -23.42
CA GLU A 662 26.89 25.40 -24.52
C GLU A 662 27.37 24.01 -24.92
N ARG A 663 27.66 23.16 -23.92
CA ARG A 663 27.99 21.74 -24.13
C ARG A 663 26.82 20.92 -24.66
N TYR A 664 25.57 21.24 -24.28
CA TYR A 664 24.38 20.62 -24.87
C TYR A 664 24.25 20.98 -26.37
N VAL A 665 24.44 22.25 -26.74
CA VAL A 665 24.43 22.71 -28.13
C VAL A 665 25.57 22.07 -28.95
N GLU A 666 26.77 21.97 -28.39
CA GLU A 666 27.90 21.26 -29.01
C GLU A 666 27.56 19.79 -29.30
N LEU A 667 27.02 19.07 -28.30
CA LEU A 667 26.69 17.64 -28.40
C LEU A 667 25.53 17.35 -29.38
N MET A 668 24.55 18.25 -29.48
CA MET A 668 23.45 18.15 -30.46
C MET A 668 23.87 18.56 -31.88
N GLY A 669 25.00 19.27 -32.01
CA GLY A 669 25.60 19.65 -33.29
C GLY A 669 26.02 18.44 -34.13
N GLU A 670 26.02 18.60 -35.45
CA GLU A 670 26.11 17.46 -36.38
C GLU A 670 27.40 16.65 -36.23
N GLY A 671 28.52 17.32 -35.96
CA GLY A 671 29.83 16.69 -35.71
C GLY A 671 29.91 15.82 -34.45
N LYS A 672 28.94 15.91 -33.53
CA LYS A 672 28.88 15.09 -32.29
C LYS A 672 27.79 14.02 -32.33
N ARG A 673 26.96 13.97 -33.37
CA ARG A 673 25.93 12.91 -33.55
C ARG A 673 26.50 11.50 -33.69
N ALA A 674 27.74 11.35 -34.17
CA ALA A 674 28.45 10.07 -34.14
C ALA A 674 28.74 9.65 -32.68
N TYR A 675 29.48 10.49 -31.96
CA TYR A 675 29.83 10.30 -30.55
C TYR A 675 28.63 9.99 -29.64
N LEU A 676 27.48 10.64 -29.84
CA LEU A 676 26.27 10.32 -29.06
C LEU A 676 25.73 8.89 -29.30
N ARG A 677 25.93 8.32 -30.50
CA ARG A 677 25.60 6.90 -30.78
C ARG A 677 26.64 5.98 -30.17
N ASP A 678 27.93 6.27 -30.39
CA ASP A 678 29.05 5.48 -29.85
C ASP A 678 28.95 5.32 -28.32
N VAL A 679 28.58 6.40 -27.61
CA VAL A 679 28.29 6.40 -26.16
C VAL A 679 27.07 5.55 -25.80
N ALA A 680 25.98 5.62 -26.59
CA ALA A 680 24.76 4.86 -26.34
C ALA A 680 24.96 3.35 -26.57
N ASP A 681 25.72 2.98 -27.61
CA ASP A 681 25.93 1.59 -28.02
C ASP A 681 26.91 0.88 -27.07
N GLU A 682 28.03 1.52 -26.69
CA GLU A 682 28.93 1.01 -25.64
C GLU A 682 28.25 0.99 -24.26
N GLY A 683 27.36 1.95 -24.00
CA GLY A 683 26.49 1.96 -22.82
C GLY A 683 25.53 0.78 -22.77
N ALA A 684 24.83 0.51 -23.88
CA ALA A 684 23.94 -0.64 -24.02
C ALA A 684 24.69 -1.95 -23.84
N ARG A 685 25.88 -2.10 -24.45
CA ARG A 685 26.74 -3.29 -24.31
C ARG A 685 27.12 -3.56 -22.83
N LYS A 686 27.55 -2.53 -22.09
CA LYS A 686 27.88 -2.62 -20.64
C LYS A 686 26.65 -2.94 -19.77
N ALA A 687 25.46 -2.54 -20.20
CA ALA A 687 24.20 -2.80 -19.51
C ALA A 687 23.71 -4.23 -19.78
N GLU A 688 23.73 -4.69 -21.02
CA GLU A 688 23.34 -6.03 -21.45
C GLU A 688 24.22 -7.12 -20.82
N GLU A 689 25.56 -6.96 -20.88
CA GLU A 689 26.50 -7.89 -20.25
C GLU A 689 26.21 -8.09 -18.75
N ASN A 690 25.81 -7.01 -18.08
CA ASN A 690 25.48 -7.01 -16.65
C ASN A 690 24.10 -7.61 -16.34
N ALA A 691 23.11 -7.31 -17.19
CA ALA A 691 21.73 -7.77 -17.10
C ALA A 691 21.61 -9.28 -17.36
N ARG A 692 22.34 -9.78 -18.38
CA ARG A 692 22.36 -11.20 -18.76
C ARG A 692 22.71 -12.11 -17.57
N ILE A 693 23.73 -11.75 -16.78
CA ILE A 693 24.14 -12.50 -15.57
C ILE A 693 23.00 -12.68 -14.54
N THR A 694 22.01 -11.77 -14.48
CA THR A 694 20.82 -11.94 -13.63
C THR A 694 19.75 -12.75 -14.34
N LEU A 695 19.52 -12.45 -15.62
CA LEU A 695 18.51 -13.10 -16.44
C LEU A 695 18.75 -14.61 -16.58
N ASP A 696 20.00 -15.03 -16.77
CA ASP A 696 20.41 -16.44 -16.87
C ASP A 696 20.08 -17.19 -15.56
N ARG A 697 20.37 -16.58 -14.40
CA ARG A 697 20.02 -17.14 -13.08
C ARG A 697 18.51 -17.19 -12.83
N VAL A 698 17.76 -16.22 -13.35
CA VAL A 698 16.30 -16.21 -13.29
C VAL A 698 15.71 -17.32 -14.17
N LYS A 699 16.27 -17.55 -15.37
CA LYS A 699 15.89 -18.64 -16.26
C LYS A 699 16.19 -20.01 -15.63
N GLU A 700 17.40 -20.21 -15.14
CA GLU A 700 17.81 -21.42 -14.41
C GLU A 700 16.87 -21.72 -13.23
N ALA A 701 16.53 -20.72 -12.43
CA ALA A 701 15.65 -20.89 -11.26
C ALA A 701 14.17 -21.12 -11.61
N VAL A 702 13.70 -20.64 -12.77
CA VAL A 702 12.34 -20.88 -13.29
C VAL A 702 12.26 -22.20 -14.10
N GLY A 703 13.39 -22.73 -14.56
CA GLY A 703 13.48 -23.95 -15.36
C GLY A 703 13.37 -23.72 -16.87
N MET A 704 14.00 -22.65 -17.39
CA MET A 704 14.04 -22.26 -18.81
C MET A 704 15.43 -22.43 -19.42
#